data_AF-A0A8C4YY18-F1
#
_entry.id   AF-A0A8C4YY18-F1
#
_cell.length_a   1.000
_cell.length_b   1.000
_cell.length_c   1.000
_cell.angle_alpha   90.00
_cell.angle_beta   90.00
_cell.angle_gamma   90.00
#
_symmetry.space_group_name_H-M   'P 1'
#
loop_
_entity.id
_entity.type
_entity.pdbx_description
1 polymer ?
#
loop_
_entity_poly.entity_id
_entity_poly.type
_entity_poly.pdbx_seq_one_letter_code
_entity_poly.pdbx_strand_id
1 'polypeptide(L)'
;MFLGINYSSSDILHRQKRTWIIDTFSIEEEYSGTHPYVLGKIELENKFTLMKLHGQGVDEEPKGKLKIDPNTGIITVLGKLDYEKNQRLMLKFEAVDRVTDVVDTKLSVEVQILDVNDNVPTFTQTHYMVHMKESAPQGSYVMVVSATDLDNRNSKNGTFGFKIVSVTPEPSDLEFYMEKNSGYGNISFRGCLDYEKSKTYTILVEVKDHGEAIQLSSTCTVVVNIDDENNHLPVFTGPSQSATLEEGIVGVEVLRMQATDRDTKGTDAWKVNYVIHGKSGVNFRIVTDPETNEGVLSVIKPLDYEDQSLLNLTISVENYGKYFSCKVVNKNVNSNGHWKVLTTNEKPELSTKVVMVNVLDVNSPPVFKPKNKTVTVYEDISVGYNLGAMTAVDRDVAHGNKIRYFKGEDPAKWVTVDPKNGVITTVKTLDRESFDVKKDIYTVTVIAVDDGEPPATGTGTLFIHLRDRNDNTPLLDATSIGICISDNDADSKANITAFDRDVEPFAGPFTFKLLGDVKDKWRIEPEYGYSVNLFREDRIPTGQHVVQLKVSDQQDNSALHNVTVIVCECAATNIGGMPNCLERQLSSSIGFSGAAPIGFIAILLLLGILLLGLLLSCKKEVMLMPDEGTEQNLICSNSEQRGSDCKMSLKALHEREDRIQRTCVHDIGYQFQTADLDNDVFPKLNTSFCDTHNGYTSANSFMGGAQNGSTRINSSMRRTNGEHHAAWEDILEQRNFLQQFIERRVGILQAPGEELGDYAPHLYGEEDHPDSSQPLEPIPIQEVPFHPDMLQYLDTKFNTLASLCSPEIKSS
;
A
#
# COMPACT_ATOMS: atom_id res chain seq x y z
N MET A 1 -53.92 -94.08 -5.22
CA MET A 1 -53.97 -95.41 -5.89
C MET A 1 -54.81 -95.28 -7.15
N PHE A 2 -54.61 -96.09 -8.18
CA PHE A 2 -55.23 -95.92 -9.50
C PHE A 2 -56.49 -96.79 -9.70
N LEU A 3 -57.38 -96.34 -10.61
CA LEU A 3 -58.41 -97.08 -11.37
C LEU A 3 -59.76 -97.46 -10.68
N GLY A 4 -60.81 -97.48 -11.52
CA GLY A 4 -62.23 -97.69 -11.20
C GLY A 4 -63.14 -96.84 -12.13
N ILE A 5 -63.30 -97.11 -13.43
CA ILE A 5 -64.06 -98.19 -14.12
C ILE A 5 -65.49 -97.77 -14.56
N ASN A 6 -65.62 -97.53 -15.88
CA ASN A 6 -66.73 -97.81 -16.83
C ASN A 6 -68.14 -97.14 -16.79
N TYR A 7 -68.48 -96.53 -17.94
CA TYR A 7 -69.76 -96.46 -18.70
C TYR A 7 -71.09 -96.19 -17.93
N SER A 8 -71.93 -95.23 -18.32
CA SER A 8 -72.56 -95.11 -19.67
C SER A 8 -73.19 -93.72 -19.90
N SER A 9 -73.64 -93.43 -21.13
CA SER A 9 -74.19 -92.11 -21.53
C SER A 9 -75.71 -92.00 -21.43
N SER A 10 -76.21 -91.14 -20.55
CA SER A 10 -77.44 -90.32 -20.76
C SER A 10 -77.51 -89.22 -19.69
N ASP A 11 -78.03 -88.06 -20.10
CA ASP A 11 -78.47 -86.92 -19.28
C ASP A 11 -77.64 -86.46 -18.06
N ILE A 12 -76.83 -85.43 -18.28
CA ILE A 12 -76.98 -84.10 -17.65
C ILE A 12 -76.10 -83.09 -18.42
N LEU A 13 -76.74 -82.09 -19.04
CA LEU A 13 -76.04 -80.98 -19.68
C LEU A 13 -75.55 -79.99 -18.61
N HIS A 14 -74.32 -80.19 -18.12
CA HIS A 14 -73.68 -79.22 -17.25
C HIS A 14 -73.47 -77.88 -17.97
N ARG A 15 -74.27 -76.88 -17.57
CA ARG A 15 -74.29 -75.50 -18.08
C ARG A 15 -72.89 -74.90 -18.05
N GLN A 16 -72.18 -74.89 -19.18
CA GLN A 16 -70.94 -74.12 -19.31
C GLN A 16 -71.24 -72.64 -19.06
N LYS A 17 -70.42 -72.02 -18.20
CA LYS A 17 -70.52 -70.61 -17.83
C LYS A 17 -69.99 -69.78 -19.00
N ARG A 18 -70.88 -69.41 -19.94
CA ARG A 18 -70.56 -68.53 -21.07
C ARG A 18 -69.85 -67.27 -20.57
N THR A 19 -68.57 -67.13 -20.90
CA THR A 19 -67.83 -65.88 -20.77
C THR A 19 -68.29 -64.95 -21.88
N TRP A 20 -68.71 -63.74 -21.53
CA TRP A 20 -69.00 -62.70 -22.52
C TRP A 20 -67.71 -62.36 -23.27
N ILE A 21 -67.72 -62.55 -24.60
CA ILE A 21 -66.79 -61.86 -25.49
C ILE A 21 -67.46 -60.51 -25.75
N ILE A 22 -66.84 -59.44 -25.26
CA ILE A 22 -67.26 -58.06 -25.52
C ILE A 22 -66.27 -57.52 -26.55
N ASP A 23 -66.75 -57.10 -27.71
CA ASP A 23 -65.93 -56.33 -28.64
C ASP A 23 -65.57 -54.99 -27.97
N THR A 24 -64.28 -54.67 -27.90
CA THR A 24 -63.81 -53.42 -27.29
C THR A 24 -64.27 -52.24 -28.14
N PHE A 25 -65.17 -51.42 -27.62
CA PHE A 25 -65.56 -50.19 -28.29
C PHE A 25 -64.45 -49.14 -28.16
N SER A 26 -64.18 -48.44 -29.25
CA SER A 26 -63.18 -47.38 -29.32
C SER A 26 -63.79 -46.13 -29.96
N ILE A 27 -63.45 -44.96 -29.45
CA ILE A 27 -63.85 -43.65 -29.98
C ILE A 27 -62.59 -42.85 -30.27
N GLU A 28 -62.38 -42.47 -31.53
CA GLU A 28 -61.41 -41.41 -31.88
C GLU A 28 -61.85 -40.09 -31.26
N GLU A 29 -60.93 -39.42 -30.57
CA GLU A 29 -61.18 -38.04 -30.13
C GLU A 29 -61.17 -37.06 -31.30
N GLU A 30 -61.63 -35.83 -31.03
CA GLU A 30 -61.77 -34.75 -32.02
C GLU A 30 -62.54 -35.11 -33.32
N TYR A 31 -63.18 -36.28 -33.36
CA TYR A 31 -63.72 -36.96 -34.55
C TYR A 31 -64.35 -36.01 -35.57
N SER A 32 -63.76 -36.01 -36.77
CA SER A 32 -64.06 -35.05 -37.85
C SER A 32 -65.42 -35.25 -38.53
N GLY A 33 -66.12 -36.35 -38.23
CA GLY A 33 -67.44 -36.65 -38.77
C GLY A 33 -68.60 -35.96 -38.04
N THR A 34 -69.76 -35.93 -38.69
CA THR A 34 -70.99 -35.38 -38.11
C THR A 34 -71.49 -36.24 -36.96
N HIS A 35 -71.65 -35.63 -35.78
CA HIS A 35 -72.38 -36.22 -34.68
C HIS A 35 -73.90 -35.99 -34.88
N PRO A 36 -74.79 -36.91 -34.45
CA PRO A 36 -74.48 -38.16 -33.77
C PRO A 36 -74.12 -39.31 -34.72
N TYR A 37 -73.26 -40.24 -34.26
CA TYR A 37 -72.90 -41.46 -35.00
C TYR A 37 -73.00 -42.71 -34.12
N VAL A 38 -73.13 -43.89 -34.76
CA VAL A 38 -73.26 -45.18 -34.08
C VAL A 38 -71.87 -45.72 -33.70
N LEU A 39 -71.66 -45.97 -32.41
CA LEU A 39 -70.46 -46.63 -31.87
C LEU A 39 -70.51 -48.15 -32.08
N GLY A 40 -71.70 -48.72 -31.99
CA GLY A 40 -71.92 -50.15 -32.05
C GLY A 40 -73.30 -50.53 -31.49
N LYS A 41 -73.48 -51.81 -31.19
CA LYS A 41 -74.75 -52.36 -30.73
C LYS A 41 -74.50 -53.49 -29.73
N ILE A 42 -75.18 -53.44 -28.59
CA ILE A 42 -75.31 -54.60 -27.70
C ILE A 42 -76.54 -55.40 -28.15
N GLU A 43 -76.46 -56.73 -28.15
CA GLU A 43 -77.61 -57.60 -28.45
C GLU A 43 -77.96 -58.50 -27.26
N LEU A 44 -79.23 -58.86 -27.15
CA LEU A 44 -79.77 -59.73 -26.10
C LEU A 44 -80.52 -60.91 -26.75
N GLU A 45 -80.31 -62.13 -26.25
CA GLU A 45 -81.03 -63.34 -26.72
C GLU A 45 -82.54 -63.28 -26.41
N ASN A 46 -82.94 -62.49 -25.41
CA ASN A 46 -84.33 -62.31 -24.98
C ASN A 46 -84.91 -60.97 -25.50
N LYS A 47 -86.13 -61.01 -26.04
CA LYS A 47 -86.80 -59.86 -26.70
C LYS A 47 -87.71 -59.03 -25.78
N PHE A 48 -87.87 -59.43 -24.52
CA PHE A 48 -88.80 -58.77 -23.57
C PHE A 48 -88.14 -57.78 -22.61
N THR A 49 -86.87 -57.46 -22.79
CA THR A 49 -86.12 -56.49 -21.98
C THR A 49 -86.00 -55.11 -22.65
N LEU A 50 -85.67 -54.12 -21.83
CA LEU A 50 -85.23 -52.76 -22.18
C LEU A 50 -83.75 -52.61 -21.81
N MET A 51 -83.07 -51.71 -22.50
CA MET A 51 -81.63 -51.52 -22.41
C MET A 51 -81.32 -50.16 -21.79
N LYS A 52 -80.80 -50.15 -20.56
CA LYS A 52 -80.35 -48.96 -19.84
C LYS A 52 -78.81 -48.91 -19.86
N LEU A 53 -78.23 -47.71 -19.94
CA LEU A 53 -76.78 -47.48 -19.96
C LEU A 53 -76.47 -46.34 -19.01
N HIS A 54 -75.46 -46.52 -18.17
CA HIS A 54 -75.05 -45.63 -17.09
C HIS A 54 -73.51 -45.51 -17.05
N GLY A 55 -72.99 -44.55 -16.29
CA GLY A 55 -71.56 -44.32 -16.08
C GLY A 55 -71.00 -43.14 -16.88
N GLN A 56 -69.68 -43.09 -16.95
CA GLN A 56 -68.94 -41.98 -17.55
C GLN A 56 -69.30 -41.81 -19.03
N GLY A 57 -69.66 -40.60 -19.44
CA GLY A 57 -70.15 -40.36 -20.81
C GLY A 57 -71.67 -40.28 -20.90
N VAL A 58 -72.43 -40.76 -19.90
CA VAL A 58 -73.90 -40.81 -19.95
C VAL A 58 -74.50 -39.94 -18.84
N ASP A 59 -74.56 -40.45 -17.61
CA ASP A 59 -75.07 -39.77 -16.41
C ASP A 59 -73.96 -39.39 -15.41
N GLU A 60 -72.76 -39.94 -15.55
CA GLU A 60 -71.53 -39.46 -14.91
C GLU A 60 -70.67 -38.65 -15.89
N GLU A 61 -69.73 -37.85 -15.39
CA GLU A 61 -68.90 -36.99 -16.25
C GLU A 61 -67.96 -37.81 -17.15
N PRO A 62 -67.72 -37.40 -18.41
CA PRO A 62 -68.31 -36.23 -19.09
C PRO A 62 -69.76 -36.49 -19.56
N LYS A 63 -70.75 -35.78 -19.00
CA LYS A 63 -72.17 -36.16 -19.16
C LYS A 63 -72.72 -35.98 -20.58
N GLY A 64 -73.68 -36.84 -20.95
CA GLY A 64 -74.48 -36.71 -22.16
C GLY A 64 -73.73 -36.91 -23.49
N LYS A 65 -72.53 -37.47 -23.47
CA LYS A 65 -71.68 -37.74 -24.64
C LYS A 65 -72.08 -39.03 -25.37
N LEU A 66 -72.64 -40.01 -24.68
CA LEU A 66 -73.16 -41.25 -25.25
C LEU A 66 -74.63 -41.49 -24.87
N LYS A 67 -75.32 -42.28 -25.69
CA LYS A 67 -76.70 -42.74 -25.44
C LYS A 67 -76.94 -44.12 -26.03
N ILE A 68 -77.70 -44.96 -25.34
CA ILE A 68 -78.24 -46.21 -25.89
C ILE A 68 -79.70 -46.03 -26.33
N ASP A 69 -80.11 -46.72 -27.40
CA ASP A 69 -81.52 -46.95 -27.70
C ASP A 69 -82.05 -48.11 -26.82
N PRO A 70 -83.07 -47.89 -25.98
CA PRO A 70 -83.56 -48.89 -25.03
C PRO A 70 -84.31 -50.07 -25.67
N ASN A 71 -84.63 -50.01 -26.97
CA ASN A 71 -85.28 -51.10 -27.72
C ASN A 71 -84.35 -51.80 -28.69
N THR A 72 -83.37 -51.09 -29.28
CA THR A 72 -82.48 -51.67 -30.31
C THR A 72 -81.08 -51.99 -29.82
N GLY A 73 -80.66 -51.47 -28.65
CA GLY A 73 -79.31 -51.70 -28.09
C GLY A 73 -78.19 -50.95 -28.80
N ILE A 74 -78.52 -50.09 -29.76
CA ILE A 74 -77.57 -49.26 -30.51
C ILE A 74 -77.01 -48.18 -29.58
N ILE A 75 -75.68 -48.14 -29.45
CA ILE A 75 -74.95 -47.10 -28.71
C ILE A 75 -74.54 -46.02 -29.71
N THR A 76 -74.82 -44.77 -29.36
CA THR A 76 -74.65 -43.58 -30.20
C THR A 76 -73.80 -42.55 -29.47
N VAL A 77 -72.78 -42.02 -30.14
CA VAL A 77 -71.98 -40.88 -29.65
C VAL A 77 -72.66 -39.59 -30.08
N LEU A 78 -72.90 -38.68 -29.14
CA LEU A 78 -73.67 -37.45 -29.31
C LEU A 78 -72.82 -36.19 -29.41
N GLY A 79 -71.58 -36.22 -28.92
CA GLY A 79 -70.64 -35.11 -29.02
C GLY A 79 -69.21 -35.54 -28.64
N LYS A 80 -68.24 -34.73 -29.06
CA LYS A 80 -66.81 -35.02 -28.98
C LYS A 80 -66.31 -35.44 -27.59
N LEU A 81 -65.35 -36.36 -27.58
CA LEU A 81 -64.55 -36.77 -26.42
C LEU A 81 -63.09 -36.35 -26.63
N ASP A 82 -62.28 -36.56 -25.60
CA ASP A 82 -61.05 -35.80 -25.29
C ASP A 82 -60.17 -36.68 -24.39
N TYR A 83 -59.01 -37.11 -24.89
CA TYR A 83 -58.17 -38.17 -24.35
C TYR A 83 -57.42 -37.71 -23.09
N GLU A 84 -56.89 -36.48 -23.11
CA GLU A 84 -56.17 -35.85 -21.98
C GLU A 84 -57.06 -35.76 -20.75
N LYS A 85 -58.36 -35.55 -20.94
CA LYS A 85 -59.35 -35.55 -19.85
C LYS A 85 -59.80 -36.95 -19.48
N ASN A 86 -60.07 -37.83 -20.46
CA ASN A 86 -60.59 -39.18 -20.21
C ASN A 86 -60.12 -40.21 -21.26
N GLN A 87 -58.96 -40.84 -21.05
CA GLN A 87 -58.41 -41.90 -21.90
C GLN A 87 -59.33 -43.14 -22.08
N ARG A 88 -60.32 -43.29 -21.19
CA ARG A 88 -61.34 -44.36 -21.22
C ARG A 88 -62.58 -43.96 -20.44
N LEU A 89 -63.72 -44.56 -20.81
CA LEU A 89 -64.99 -44.40 -20.13
C LEU A 89 -65.48 -45.75 -19.59
N MET A 90 -65.73 -45.80 -18.28
CA MET A 90 -66.35 -46.95 -17.63
C MET A 90 -67.87 -46.85 -17.71
N LEU A 91 -68.46 -47.62 -18.62
CA LEU A 91 -69.90 -47.74 -18.77
C LEU A 91 -70.45 -48.98 -18.07
N LYS A 92 -71.71 -48.88 -17.67
CA LYS A 92 -72.48 -49.94 -17.04
C LYS A 92 -73.79 -50.12 -17.79
N PHE A 93 -73.89 -51.24 -18.50
CA PHE A 93 -75.08 -51.67 -19.19
C PHE A 93 -75.99 -52.48 -18.25
N GLU A 94 -77.29 -52.21 -18.28
CA GLU A 94 -78.30 -52.96 -17.53
C GLU A 94 -79.48 -53.36 -18.44
N ALA A 95 -79.76 -54.67 -18.53
CA ALA A 95 -80.92 -55.23 -19.20
C ALA A 95 -82.06 -55.40 -18.18
N VAL A 96 -83.23 -54.84 -18.49
CA VAL A 96 -84.33 -54.70 -17.52
C VAL A 96 -85.66 -55.18 -18.11
N ASP A 97 -86.39 -56.03 -17.41
CA ASP A 97 -87.65 -56.61 -17.92
C ASP A 97 -88.76 -55.56 -18.11
N ARG A 98 -89.45 -55.60 -19.26
CA ARG A 98 -90.48 -54.60 -19.66
C ARG A 98 -91.73 -54.57 -18.78
N VAL A 99 -92.00 -55.62 -18.01
CA VAL A 99 -93.26 -55.80 -17.26
C VAL A 99 -93.05 -55.59 -15.77
N THR A 100 -91.85 -55.89 -15.26
CA THR A 100 -91.52 -55.91 -13.84
C THR A 100 -90.48 -54.85 -13.41
N ASP A 101 -89.81 -54.19 -14.36
CA ASP A 101 -88.64 -53.31 -14.17
C ASP A 101 -87.48 -53.95 -13.36
N VAL A 102 -87.47 -55.29 -13.26
CA VAL A 102 -86.40 -56.06 -12.62
C VAL A 102 -85.20 -56.16 -13.56
N VAL A 103 -84.00 -55.92 -13.03
CA VAL A 103 -82.75 -56.02 -13.79
C VAL A 103 -82.34 -57.49 -13.95
N ASP A 104 -82.44 -58.00 -15.17
CA ASP A 104 -82.13 -59.37 -15.58
C ASP A 104 -80.60 -59.61 -15.69
N THR A 105 -79.86 -58.64 -16.21
CA THR A 105 -78.40 -58.72 -16.35
C THR A 105 -77.74 -57.34 -16.26
N LYS A 106 -76.55 -57.29 -15.66
CA LYS A 106 -75.68 -56.10 -15.61
C LYS A 106 -74.32 -56.47 -16.21
N LEU A 107 -73.76 -55.58 -17.02
CA LEU A 107 -72.48 -55.77 -17.73
C LEU A 107 -71.65 -54.49 -17.64
N SER A 108 -70.37 -54.59 -17.30
CA SER A 108 -69.43 -53.47 -17.43
C SER A 108 -68.88 -53.43 -18.86
N VAL A 109 -68.82 -52.24 -19.45
CA VAL A 109 -68.32 -52.00 -20.80
C VAL A 109 -67.27 -50.89 -20.72
N GLU A 110 -66.03 -51.22 -21.05
CA GLU A 110 -64.96 -50.22 -21.14
C GLU A 110 -64.90 -49.70 -22.58
N VAL A 111 -65.06 -48.38 -22.75
CA VAL A 111 -64.85 -47.71 -24.03
C VAL A 111 -63.49 -47.03 -23.98
N GLN A 112 -62.61 -47.36 -24.93
CA GLN A 112 -61.30 -46.72 -25.06
C GLN A 112 -61.44 -45.44 -25.88
N ILE A 113 -60.79 -44.36 -25.46
CA ILE A 113 -60.62 -43.19 -26.32
C ILE A 113 -59.30 -43.36 -27.08
N LEU A 114 -59.32 -43.11 -28.38
CA LEU A 114 -58.15 -43.20 -29.26
C LEU A 114 -57.58 -41.80 -29.46
N ASP A 115 -56.33 -41.71 -29.03
CA ASP A 115 -55.37 -40.60 -29.13
C ASP A 115 -55.21 -40.06 -30.56
N VAL A 116 -55.37 -38.75 -30.73
CA VAL A 116 -55.17 -38.00 -31.99
C VAL A 116 -54.17 -36.86 -31.76
N ASN A 117 -53.31 -36.60 -32.74
CA ASN A 117 -52.23 -35.61 -32.62
C ASN A 117 -52.74 -34.14 -32.66
N ASP A 118 -53.36 -33.68 -31.58
CA ASP A 118 -53.99 -32.36 -31.47
C ASP A 118 -53.25 -31.39 -30.52
N ASN A 119 -52.48 -31.90 -29.54
CA ASN A 119 -51.59 -31.07 -28.72
C ASN A 119 -50.24 -30.85 -29.43
N VAL A 120 -49.64 -29.69 -29.19
CA VAL A 120 -48.30 -29.36 -29.71
C VAL A 120 -47.25 -29.58 -28.61
N PRO A 121 -46.13 -30.30 -28.88
CA PRO A 121 -45.07 -30.46 -27.90
C PRO A 121 -44.53 -29.08 -27.48
N THR A 122 -44.65 -28.77 -26.20
CA THR A 122 -44.48 -27.41 -25.68
C THR A 122 -43.27 -27.33 -24.77
N PHE A 123 -42.37 -26.36 -25.02
CA PHE A 123 -41.19 -26.11 -24.17
C PHE A 123 -41.57 -25.61 -22.78
N THR A 124 -40.78 -26.00 -21.77
CA THR A 124 -40.96 -25.54 -20.38
C THR A 124 -40.69 -24.05 -20.18
N GLN A 125 -39.87 -23.44 -21.06
CA GLN A 125 -39.64 -22.00 -21.14
C GLN A 125 -39.52 -21.60 -22.61
N THR A 126 -40.03 -20.42 -22.98
CA THR A 126 -39.94 -19.89 -24.35
C THR A 126 -38.59 -19.23 -24.65
N HIS A 127 -37.88 -18.78 -23.61
CA HIS A 127 -36.60 -18.09 -23.69
C HIS A 127 -35.66 -18.59 -22.59
N TYR A 128 -34.40 -18.85 -22.94
CA TYR A 128 -33.32 -19.20 -22.03
C TYR A 128 -32.16 -18.22 -22.24
N MET A 129 -31.41 -17.92 -21.19
CA MET A 129 -30.19 -17.10 -21.26
C MET A 129 -29.07 -17.76 -20.47
N VAL A 130 -27.85 -17.76 -21.03
CA VAL A 130 -26.65 -18.30 -20.39
C VAL A 130 -25.43 -17.46 -20.74
N HIS A 131 -24.45 -17.43 -19.84
CA HIS A 131 -23.14 -16.81 -20.04
C HIS A 131 -22.06 -17.88 -20.17
N MET A 132 -21.19 -17.73 -21.18
CA MET A 132 -20.13 -18.67 -21.50
C MET A 132 -18.82 -17.90 -21.70
N LYS A 133 -17.81 -18.18 -20.87
CA LYS A 133 -16.44 -17.72 -21.11
C LYS A 133 -15.95 -18.19 -22.46
N GLU A 134 -15.30 -17.33 -23.24
CA GLU A 134 -14.79 -17.77 -24.53
C GLU A 134 -13.64 -18.80 -24.44
N SER A 135 -12.93 -18.84 -23.31
CA SER A 135 -11.95 -19.88 -22.98
C SER A 135 -12.57 -21.25 -22.65
N ALA A 136 -13.90 -21.39 -22.64
CA ALA A 136 -14.55 -22.67 -22.40
C ALA A 136 -14.12 -23.71 -23.46
N PRO A 137 -13.69 -24.92 -23.05
CA PRO A 137 -13.27 -25.95 -24.00
C PRO A 137 -14.46 -26.50 -24.79
N GLN A 138 -14.25 -26.82 -26.07
CA GLN A 138 -15.27 -27.51 -26.88
C GLN A 138 -15.77 -28.81 -26.20
N GLY A 139 -17.07 -29.07 -26.35
CA GLY A 139 -17.82 -30.06 -25.59
C GLY A 139 -18.40 -29.52 -24.28
N SER A 140 -18.05 -28.29 -23.87
CA SER A 140 -18.68 -27.64 -22.73
C SER A 140 -20.19 -27.52 -22.93
N TYR A 141 -20.90 -27.81 -21.85
CA TYR A 141 -22.34 -27.69 -21.73
C TYR A 141 -22.77 -26.23 -21.83
N VAL A 142 -23.81 -25.95 -22.62
CA VAL A 142 -24.39 -24.60 -22.79
C VAL A 142 -25.75 -24.51 -22.09
N MET A 143 -26.70 -25.39 -22.42
CA MET A 143 -28.06 -25.34 -21.87
C MET A 143 -28.81 -26.66 -22.05
N VAL A 144 -29.75 -26.98 -21.16
CA VAL A 144 -30.80 -27.98 -21.41
C VAL A 144 -32.10 -27.26 -21.73
N VAL A 145 -32.66 -27.59 -22.89
CA VAL A 145 -34.05 -27.27 -23.22
C VAL A 145 -34.90 -28.50 -22.99
N SER A 146 -36.09 -28.33 -22.41
CA SER A 146 -37.03 -29.43 -22.16
C SER A 146 -38.41 -29.07 -22.65
N ALA A 147 -39.15 -30.08 -23.09
CA ALA A 147 -40.50 -29.95 -23.60
C ALA A 147 -41.37 -31.11 -23.11
N THR A 148 -42.69 -30.89 -23.14
CA THR A 148 -43.68 -31.90 -22.78
C THR A 148 -44.80 -31.92 -23.79
N ASP A 149 -45.24 -33.13 -24.11
CA ASP A 149 -46.51 -33.37 -24.77
C ASP A 149 -47.58 -33.86 -23.78
N LEU A 150 -48.83 -33.68 -24.16
CA LEU A 150 -50.01 -34.15 -23.43
C LEU A 150 -50.58 -35.44 -24.05
N ASP A 151 -50.48 -35.57 -25.38
CA ASP A 151 -50.81 -36.76 -26.16
C ASP A 151 -50.17 -38.05 -25.60
N ASN A 152 -50.70 -39.21 -25.99
CA ASN A 152 -50.25 -40.52 -25.55
C ASN A 152 -48.76 -40.75 -25.82
N ARG A 153 -47.96 -40.72 -24.75
CA ARG A 153 -46.51 -40.94 -24.74
C ARG A 153 -46.04 -42.33 -25.20
N ASN A 154 -46.97 -43.23 -25.51
CA ASN A 154 -46.72 -44.56 -26.08
C ASN A 154 -47.16 -44.67 -27.55
N SER A 155 -47.88 -43.67 -28.09
CA SER A 155 -48.15 -43.52 -29.52
C SER A 155 -47.01 -42.76 -30.19
N LYS A 156 -47.16 -42.40 -31.48
CA LYS A 156 -46.23 -41.49 -32.14
C LYS A 156 -46.50 -40.02 -31.82
N ASN A 157 -47.72 -39.70 -31.39
CA ASN A 157 -48.21 -38.34 -31.21
C ASN A 157 -47.50 -37.72 -30.00
N GLY A 158 -47.64 -38.32 -28.83
CA GLY A 158 -46.93 -37.94 -27.60
C GLY A 158 -45.41 -38.23 -27.59
N THR A 159 -44.77 -38.42 -28.74
CA THR A 159 -43.32 -38.57 -28.89
C THR A 159 -42.76 -37.52 -29.85
N PHE A 160 -41.75 -36.78 -29.42
CA PHE A 160 -41.21 -35.64 -30.17
C PHE A 160 -39.68 -35.63 -30.22
N GLY A 161 -39.14 -34.93 -31.22
CA GLY A 161 -37.71 -34.74 -31.43
C GLY A 161 -37.32 -33.26 -31.42
N PHE A 162 -36.20 -32.94 -30.78
CA PHE A 162 -35.61 -31.60 -30.78
C PHE A 162 -34.70 -31.37 -31.99
N LYS A 163 -34.54 -30.11 -32.40
CA LYS A 163 -33.69 -29.70 -33.52
C LYS A 163 -33.27 -28.23 -33.36
N ILE A 164 -31.98 -27.93 -33.54
CA ILE A 164 -31.53 -26.55 -33.76
C ILE A 164 -31.95 -26.15 -35.18
N VAL A 165 -32.70 -25.05 -35.30
CA VAL A 165 -33.20 -24.52 -36.58
C VAL A 165 -32.18 -23.58 -37.21
N SER A 166 -31.63 -22.67 -36.40
CA SER A 166 -30.68 -21.64 -36.82
C SER A 166 -29.89 -21.12 -35.63
N VAL A 167 -28.69 -20.62 -35.91
CA VAL A 167 -27.88 -19.82 -34.99
C VAL A 167 -27.68 -18.44 -35.64
N THR A 168 -27.74 -17.37 -34.85
CA THR A 168 -27.56 -16.00 -35.35
C THR A 168 -26.65 -15.20 -34.40
N PRO A 169 -25.56 -14.57 -34.89
CA PRO A 169 -25.03 -14.66 -36.26
C PRO A 169 -24.59 -16.09 -36.64
N GLU A 170 -24.44 -16.35 -37.93
CA GLU A 170 -23.96 -17.65 -38.42
C GLU A 170 -22.48 -17.84 -38.02
N PRO A 171 -22.13 -18.86 -37.22
CA PRO A 171 -20.78 -19.01 -36.69
C PRO A 171 -19.79 -19.57 -37.73
N SER A 172 -18.59 -19.00 -37.80
CA SER A 172 -17.54 -19.46 -38.74
C SER A 172 -16.73 -20.63 -38.18
N ASP A 173 -16.14 -20.47 -36.99
CA ASP A 173 -15.20 -21.40 -36.36
C ASP A 173 -15.77 -22.05 -35.09
N LEU A 174 -17.09 -22.13 -35.05
CA LEU A 174 -17.91 -22.62 -33.95
C LEU A 174 -19.11 -23.39 -34.53
N GLU A 175 -19.52 -24.48 -33.87
CA GLU A 175 -20.73 -25.24 -34.20
C GLU A 175 -21.47 -25.57 -32.91
N PHE A 176 -22.70 -25.03 -32.75
CA PHE A 176 -23.60 -25.48 -31.69
C PHE A 176 -24.31 -26.76 -32.13
N TYR A 177 -24.24 -27.80 -31.32
CA TYR A 177 -24.86 -29.09 -31.58
C TYR A 177 -25.77 -29.50 -30.41
N MET A 178 -26.66 -30.46 -30.67
CA MET A 178 -27.62 -30.92 -29.67
C MET A 178 -27.61 -32.45 -29.55
N GLU A 179 -27.43 -32.94 -28.33
CA GLU A 179 -27.68 -34.33 -27.96
C GLU A 179 -29.15 -34.49 -27.56
N LYS A 180 -29.84 -35.43 -28.21
CA LYS A 180 -31.31 -35.54 -28.15
C LYS A 180 -31.71 -36.70 -27.25
N ASN A 181 -32.51 -36.42 -26.23
CA ASN A 181 -33.06 -37.40 -25.30
C ASN A 181 -34.59 -37.32 -25.27
N SER A 182 -35.24 -38.33 -24.69
CA SER A 182 -36.69 -38.33 -24.48
C SER A 182 -37.09 -37.20 -23.52
N GLY A 183 -37.76 -36.16 -24.02
CA GLY A 183 -38.25 -35.03 -23.24
C GLY A 183 -37.28 -33.84 -23.08
N TYR A 184 -36.00 -33.98 -23.45
CA TYR A 184 -35.02 -32.89 -23.36
C TYR A 184 -33.89 -32.97 -24.39
N GLY A 185 -33.30 -31.81 -24.72
CA GLY A 185 -32.12 -31.67 -25.57
C GLY A 185 -30.99 -30.95 -24.84
N ASN A 186 -29.80 -31.54 -24.82
CA ASN A 186 -28.59 -30.90 -24.28
C ASN A 186 -27.91 -30.13 -25.42
N ILE A 187 -27.68 -28.83 -25.24
CA ILE A 187 -26.91 -27.99 -26.17
C ILE A 187 -25.47 -27.89 -25.67
N SER A 188 -24.53 -28.14 -26.57
CA SER A 188 -23.08 -27.98 -26.38
C SER A 188 -22.47 -27.41 -27.68
N PHE A 189 -21.18 -27.07 -27.68
CA PHE A 189 -20.52 -26.51 -28.87
C PHE A 189 -19.18 -27.18 -29.23
N ARG A 190 -18.74 -27.01 -30.47
CA ARG A 190 -17.45 -27.47 -31.04
C ARG A 190 -16.73 -26.33 -31.74
N GLY A 191 -15.41 -26.39 -31.81
CA GLY A 191 -14.58 -25.26 -32.29
C GLY A 191 -14.17 -24.32 -31.15
N CYS A 192 -14.19 -23.01 -31.41
CA CYS A 192 -13.81 -21.97 -30.46
C CYS A 192 -14.92 -20.94 -30.28
N LEU A 193 -15.21 -20.56 -29.04
CA LEU A 193 -15.88 -19.28 -28.76
C LEU A 193 -14.86 -18.14 -28.98
N ASP A 194 -15.36 -16.95 -29.31
CA ASP A 194 -14.57 -15.82 -29.80
C ASP A 194 -15.43 -14.55 -29.66
N TYR A 195 -15.13 -13.73 -28.66
CA TYR A 195 -15.95 -12.58 -28.27
C TYR A 195 -15.85 -11.42 -29.27
N GLU A 196 -14.68 -11.20 -29.88
CA GLU A 196 -14.46 -10.21 -30.95
C GLU A 196 -15.29 -10.51 -32.20
N LYS A 197 -15.47 -11.79 -32.56
CA LYS A 197 -16.36 -12.20 -33.66
C LYS A 197 -17.83 -12.09 -33.30
N SER A 198 -18.24 -12.56 -32.12
CA SER A 198 -19.62 -12.36 -31.65
C SER A 198 -19.79 -12.49 -30.14
N LYS A 199 -20.22 -11.38 -29.53
CA LYS A 199 -20.53 -11.25 -28.09
C LYS A 199 -21.79 -12.00 -27.66
N THR A 200 -22.64 -12.39 -28.60
CA THR A 200 -23.89 -13.11 -28.33
C THR A 200 -24.23 -14.04 -29.50
N TYR A 201 -24.72 -15.24 -29.21
CA TYR A 201 -25.35 -16.12 -30.18
C TYR A 201 -26.81 -16.41 -29.79
N THR A 202 -27.73 -16.23 -30.73
CA THR A 202 -29.14 -16.58 -30.56
C THR A 202 -29.41 -17.90 -31.29
N ILE A 203 -29.75 -18.93 -30.53
CA ILE A 203 -30.05 -20.27 -31.04
C ILE A 203 -31.56 -20.47 -31.04
N LEU A 204 -32.15 -20.69 -32.21
CA LEU A 204 -33.56 -21.07 -32.35
C LEU A 204 -33.67 -22.59 -32.31
N VAL A 205 -34.45 -23.12 -31.37
CA VAL A 205 -34.70 -24.57 -31.24
C VAL A 205 -36.16 -24.87 -31.57
N GLU A 206 -36.37 -25.87 -32.40
CA GLU A 206 -37.67 -26.50 -32.70
C GLU A 206 -37.81 -27.80 -31.90
N VAL A 207 -39.02 -28.05 -31.40
CA VAL A 207 -39.46 -29.39 -30.97
C VAL A 207 -40.68 -29.77 -31.80
N LYS A 208 -40.69 -31.00 -32.32
CA LYS A 208 -41.71 -31.49 -33.26
C LYS A 208 -42.10 -32.92 -32.94
N ASP A 209 -43.40 -33.22 -32.98
CA ASP A 209 -43.91 -34.58 -32.77
C ASP A 209 -43.56 -35.53 -33.95
N HIS A 210 -44.00 -36.78 -33.86
CA HIS A 210 -43.90 -37.77 -34.94
C HIS A 210 -45.28 -38.23 -35.46
N GLY A 211 -46.33 -37.41 -35.29
CA GLY A 211 -47.69 -37.71 -35.76
C GLY A 211 -47.73 -38.14 -37.23
N GLU A 212 -48.64 -39.08 -37.56
CA GLU A 212 -48.66 -39.67 -38.92
C GLU A 212 -49.48 -38.84 -39.93
N ALA A 213 -50.59 -38.23 -39.50
CA ALA A 213 -51.49 -37.48 -40.38
C ALA A 213 -51.14 -35.98 -40.45
N ILE A 214 -50.78 -35.40 -39.31
CA ILE A 214 -50.33 -34.02 -39.10
C ILE A 214 -49.14 -34.10 -38.14
N GLN A 215 -48.21 -33.16 -38.24
CA GLN A 215 -47.12 -32.98 -37.27
C GLN A 215 -47.04 -31.53 -36.86
N LEU A 216 -47.13 -31.29 -35.56
CA LEU A 216 -47.10 -29.98 -34.90
C LEU A 216 -45.69 -29.71 -34.35
N SER A 217 -45.29 -28.44 -34.36
CA SER A 217 -44.04 -28.02 -33.72
C SER A 217 -44.17 -26.68 -33.00
N SER A 218 -43.38 -26.53 -31.94
CA SER A 218 -43.18 -25.26 -31.25
C SER A 218 -41.69 -24.88 -31.25
N THR A 219 -41.37 -23.64 -30.89
CA THR A 219 -39.99 -23.15 -30.84
C THR A 219 -39.68 -22.41 -29.55
N CYS A 220 -38.42 -22.47 -29.11
CA CYS A 220 -37.87 -21.63 -28.05
C CYS A 220 -36.54 -21.00 -28.48
N THR A 221 -36.13 -19.95 -27.79
CA THR A 221 -34.89 -19.21 -28.07
C THR A 221 -33.90 -19.39 -26.92
N VAL A 222 -32.65 -19.75 -27.24
CA VAL A 222 -31.54 -19.79 -26.27
C VAL A 222 -30.54 -18.71 -26.63
N VAL A 223 -30.35 -17.74 -25.73
CA VAL A 223 -29.38 -16.65 -25.87
C VAL A 223 -28.11 -17.02 -25.12
N VAL A 224 -27.01 -17.17 -25.84
CA VAL A 224 -25.68 -17.46 -25.32
C VAL A 224 -24.87 -16.16 -25.36
N ASN A 225 -24.72 -15.51 -24.22
CA ASN A 225 -23.81 -14.38 -24.05
C ASN A 225 -22.38 -14.93 -23.89
N ILE A 226 -21.42 -14.29 -24.55
CA ILE A 226 -20.01 -14.63 -24.43
C ILE A 226 -19.36 -13.69 -23.42
N ASP A 227 -18.70 -14.26 -22.41
CA ASP A 227 -17.89 -13.52 -21.46
C ASP A 227 -16.45 -13.44 -21.98
N ASP A 228 -15.95 -12.21 -22.07
CA ASP A 228 -14.63 -11.83 -22.59
C ASP A 228 -13.48 -12.26 -21.67
N GLU A 229 -12.36 -12.71 -22.26
CA GLU A 229 -11.10 -13.06 -21.59
C GLU A 229 -9.90 -12.74 -22.50
N ASN A 230 -8.68 -12.71 -21.94
CA ASN A 230 -7.49 -12.30 -22.70
C ASN A 230 -7.11 -13.30 -23.80
N ASN A 231 -7.48 -12.98 -25.03
CA ASN A 231 -7.19 -13.76 -26.23
C ASN A 231 -6.34 -12.97 -27.25
N HIS A 232 -6.30 -11.64 -27.15
CA HIS A 232 -5.36 -10.78 -27.85
C HIS A 232 -4.24 -10.31 -26.91
N LEU A 233 -3.11 -9.97 -27.54
CA LEU A 233 -2.00 -9.29 -26.87
C LEU A 233 -1.89 -7.86 -27.41
N PRO A 234 -1.37 -6.92 -26.61
CA PRO A 234 -1.35 -5.53 -26.98
C PRO A 234 -0.22 -5.31 -27.98
N VAL A 235 -0.50 -4.50 -29.00
CA VAL A 235 0.44 -4.24 -30.08
C VAL A 235 0.82 -2.76 -30.06
N PHE A 236 2.12 -2.47 -30.07
CA PHE A 236 2.60 -1.09 -30.24
C PHE A 236 2.10 -0.49 -31.56
N THR A 237 1.67 0.76 -31.51
CA THR A 237 1.26 1.52 -32.68
C THR A 237 2.19 2.72 -32.94
N GLY A 238 2.06 3.30 -34.14
CA GLY A 238 2.93 4.38 -34.61
C GLY A 238 4.38 3.94 -34.90
N PRO A 239 5.18 4.82 -35.52
CA PRO A 239 6.58 4.54 -35.82
C PRO A 239 7.43 4.42 -34.54
N SER A 240 8.64 3.88 -34.66
CA SER A 240 9.68 4.03 -33.63
C SER A 240 9.92 5.52 -33.34
N GLN A 241 10.09 5.86 -32.07
CA GLN A 241 10.30 7.23 -31.61
C GLN A 241 11.71 7.37 -31.03
N SER A 242 12.31 8.54 -31.27
CA SER A 242 13.49 9.00 -30.56
C SER A 242 13.12 10.19 -29.69
N ALA A 243 13.57 10.20 -28.44
CA ALA A 243 13.52 11.37 -27.57
C ALA A 243 14.91 12.00 -27.47
N THR A 244 14.93 13.28 -27.11
CA THR A 244 16.16 14.03 -26.83
C THR A 244 15.97 14.73 -25.49
N LEU A 245 16.96 14.62 -24.61
CA LEU A 245 16.89 15.14 -23.25
C LEU A 245 18.24 15.70 -22.82
N GLU A 246 18.24 16.83 -22.15
CA GLU A 246 19.39 17.33 -21.39
C GLU A 246 19.72 16.39 -20.22
N GLU A 247 21.01 16.26 -19.89
CA GLU A 247 21.46 15.43 -18.78
C GLU A 247 21.15 16.02 -17.40
N GLY A 248 21.37 15.25 -16.33
CA GLY A 248 21.06 15.68 -14.96
C GLY A 248 19.57 15.82 -14.61
N ILE A 249 18.68 16.04 -15.58
CA ILE A 249 17.24 16.24 -15.37
C ILE A 249 16.56 14.93 -14.90
N VAL A 250 15.65 15.05 -13.92
CA VAL A 250 14.86 13.96 -13.33
C VAL A 250 13.40 14.37 -13.18
N GLY A 251 12.47 13.41 -13.24
CA GLY A 251 11.03 13.62 -13.03
C GLY A 251 10.26 14.03 -14.28
N VAL A 252 10.95 14.31 -15.38
CA VAL A 252 10.36 14.73 -16.66
C VAL A 252 9.83 13.57 -17.50
N GLU A 253 8.80 13.86 -18.30
CA GLU A 253 8.27 12.98 -19.34
C GLU A 253 9.22 12.99 -20.56
N VAL A 254 9.56 11.80 -21.06
CA VAL A 254 10.50 11.59 -22.17
C VAL A 254 9.75 11.40 -23.49
N LEU A 255 8.70 10.57 -23.48
CA LEU A 255 7.77 10.35 -24.60
C LEU A 255 6.54 9.54 -24.16
N ARG A 256 5.56 9.42 -25.08
CA ARG A 256 4.37 8.57 -24.96
C ARG A 256 4.31 7.53 -26.08
N MET A 257 4.02 6.28 -25.70
CA MET A 257 3.87 5.16 -26.63
C MET A 257 2.46 4.58 -26.54
N GLN A 258 1.63 4.77 -27.57
CA GLN A 258 0.36 4.07 -27.68
C GLN A 258 0.57 2.59 -28.02
N ALA A 259 0.06 1.69 -27.16
CA ALA A 259 -0.26 0.32 -27.53
C ALA A 259 -1.78 0.17 -27.68
N THR A 260 -2.22 -0.74 -28.53
CA THR A 260 -3.65 -1.05 -28.73
C THR A 260 -3.90 -2.52 -28.50
N ASP A 261 -4.91 -2.81 -27.68
CA ASP A 261 -5.49 -4.14 -27.51
C ASP A 261 -6.92 -4.17 -28.08
N ARG A 262 -7.47 -5.37 -28.29
CA ARG A 262 -8.80 -5.61 -28.86
C ARG A 262 -9.83 -6.08 -27.84
N ASP A 263 -9.38 -6.67 -26.73
CA ASP A 263 -10.21 -7.09 -25.60
C ASP A 263 -11.07 -5.91 -25.06
N THR A 264 -12.13 -6.15 -24.26
CA THR A 264 -13.03 -5.08 -23.80
C THR A 264 -12.30 -4.01 -22.97
N LYS A 265 -12.40 -2.73 -23.40
CA LYS A 265 -11.80 -1.58 -22.70
C LYS A 265 -12.10 -1.59 -21.20
N GLY A 266 -11.05 -1.39 -20.40
CA GLY A 266 -11.12 -1.28 -18.93
C GLY A 266 -11.04 -2.60 -18.18
N THR A 267 -11.07 -3.75 -18.86
CA THR A 267 -10.75 -5.05 -18.28
C THR A 267 -9.24 -5.21 -18.05
N ASP A 268 -8.84 -6.15 -17.19
CA ASP A 268 -7.41 -6.51 -17.03
C ASP A 268 -6.86 -7.26 -18.26
N ALA A 269 -7.76 -7.78 -19.11
CA ALA A 269 -7.44 -8.28 -20.43
C ALA A 269 -6.99 -7.12 -21.35
N TRP A 270 -7.74 -6.02 -21.42
CA TRP A 270 -7.38 -4.85 -22.25
C TRP A 270 -6.24 -3.98 -21.69
N LYS A 271 -6.08 -3.85 -20.36
CA LYS A 271 -5.08 -2.95 -19.74
C LYS A 271 -3.64 -3.38 -20.05
N VAL A 272 -2.82 -2.43 -20.50
CA VAL A 272 -1.43 -2.69 -20.89
C VAL A 272 -0.46 -2.49 -19.72
N ASN A 273 0.42 -3.46 -19.52
CA ASN A 273 1.62 -3.41 -18.69
C ASN A 273 2.86 -3.20 -19.58
N TYR A 274 3.62 -2.13 -19.34
CA TYR A 274 4.85 -1.81 -20.08
C TYR A 274 6.09 -2.29 -19.31
N VAL A 275 6.95 -3.07 -19.95
CA VAL A 275 8.15 -3.65 -19.33
C VAL A 275 9.40 -3.15 -20.06
N ILE A 276 10.27 -2.44 -19.35
CA ILE A 276 11.58 -1.98 -19.87
C ILE A 276 12.61 -3.11 -19.69
N HIS A 277 13.36 -3.43 -20.74
CA HIS A 277 14.40 -4.46 -20.75
C HIS A 277 15.80 -3.85 -20.82
N GLY A 278 16.77 -4.57 -20.24
CA GLY A 278 18.18 -4.19 -20.26
C GLY A 278 18.61 -3.22 -19.15
N LYS A 279 19.93 -3.04 -19.01
CA LYS A 279 20.53 -2.29 -17.88
C LYS A 279 20.16 -0.81 -17.87
N SER A 280 20.07 -0.18 -19.05
CA SER A 280 19.73 1.23 -19.21
C SER A 280 18.33 1.59 -18.68
N GLY A 281 17.43 0.61 -18.50
CA GLY A 281 16.11 0.84 -17.91
C GLY A 281 16.14 1.29 -16.43
N VAL A 282 17.28 1.15 -15.73
CA VAL A 282 17.43 1.52 -14.31
C VAL A 282 17.26 3.02 -14.04
N ASN A 283 17.39 3.87 -15.06
CA ASN A 283 17.22 5.32 -14.96
C ASN A 283 15.82 5.80 -15.35
N PHE A 284 14.94 4.90 -15.82
CA PHE A 284 13.62 5.24 -16.36
C PHE A 284 12.47 4.50 -15.65
N ARG A 285 11.27 5.04 -15.79
CA ARG A 285 10.01 4.41 -15.40
C ARG A 285 8.97 4.63 -16.50
N ILE A 286 8.20 3.60 -16.82
CA ILE A 286 6.96 3.76 -17.58
C ILE A 286 5.77 3.66 -16.62
N VAL A 287 4.75 4.47 -16.86
CA VAL A 287 3.42 4.36 -16.24
C VAL A 287 2.38 4.27 -17.35
N THR A 288 1.46 3.32 -17.25
CA THR A 288 0.31 3.25 -18.18
C THR A 288 -0.75 4.26 -17.76
N ASP A 289 -1.18 5.10 -18.70
CA ASP A 289 -2.41 5.89 -18.56
C ASP A 289 -3.63 4.93 -18.58
N PRO A 290 -4.49 4.92 -17.55
CA PRO A 290 -5.57 3.96 -17.43
C PRO A 290 -6.72 4.20 -18.41
N GLU A 291 -6.84 5.41 -18.99
CA GLU A 291 -7.91 5.77 -19.92
C GLU A 291 -7.49 5.59 -21.39
N THR A 292 -6.24 5.88 -21.72
CA THR A 292 -5.74 5.80 -23.10
C THR A 292 -4.93 4.54 -23.39
N ASN A 293 -4.48 3.80 -22.37
CA ASN A 293 -3.47 2.74 -22.49
C ASN A 293 -2.11 3.25 -23.04
N GLU A 294 -1.82 4.57 -22.97
CA GLU A 294 -0.50 5.11 -23.31
C GLU A 294 0.55 4.76 -22.26
N GLY A 295 1.72 4.28 -22.70
CA GLY A 295 2.90 4.15 -21.86
C GLY A 295 3.67 5.46 -21.80
N VAL A 296 3.56 6.17 -20.68
CA VAL A 296 4.27 7.42 -20.39
C VAL A 296 5.66 7.10 -19.85
N LEU A 297 6.70 7.34 -20.64
CA LEU A 297 8.11 7.13 -20.25
C LEU A 297 8.63 8.37 -19.50
N SER A 298 9.30 8.17 -18.37
CA SER A 298 9.82 9.23 -17.50
C SER A 298 11.21 8.90 -16.95
N VAL A 299 12.00 9.93 -16.62
CA VAL A 299 13.32 9.77 -15.98
C VAL A 299 13.19 9.75 -14.46
N ILE A 300 13.80 8.76 -13.80
CA ILE A 300 13.79 8.59 -12.33
C ILE A 300 15.19 8.64 -11.68
N LYS A 301 16.25 8.69 -12.49
CA LYS A 301 17.64 8.95 -12.07
C LYS A 301 18.32 9.79 -13.15
N PRO A 302 19.21 10.73 -12.80
CA PRO A 302 19.86 11.58 -13.79
C PRO A 302 20.55 10.73 -14.86
N LEU A 303 20.53 11.23 -16.09
CA LEU A 303 21.44 10.77 -17.14
C LEU A 303 22.75 11.57 -17.01
N ASP A 304 23.84 11.00 -17.53
CA ASP A 304 25.21 11.51 -17.51
C ASP A 304 25.74 11.25 -18.92
N TYR A 305 26.09 12.32 -19.65
CA TYR A 305 26.43 12.27 -21.06
C TYR A 305 27.81 11.64 -21.30
N GLU A 306 28.78 11.96 -20.42
CA GLU A 306 30.13 11.39 -20.38
C GLU A 306 30.14 9.87 -20.21
N ASP A 307 29.23 9.33 -19.39
CA ASP A 307 29.04 7.89 -19.22
C ASP A 307 28.26 7.26 -20.41
N GLN A 308 27.13 7.86 -20.87
CA GLN A 308 26.38 7.34 -22.03
C GLN A 308 25.46 8.36 -22.75
N SER A 309 25.97 8.98 -23.82
CA SER A 309 25.24 9.93 -24.67
C SER A 309 24.04 9.38 -25.49
N LEU A 310 23.94 8.06 -25.72
CA LEU A 310 22.83 7.44 -26.47
C LEU A 310 22.36 6.13 -25.83
N LEU A 311 21.11 6.08 -25.38
CA LEU A 311 20.51 4.92 -24.71
C LEU A 311 19.44 4.26 -25.58
N ASN A 312 19.61 2.95 -25.83
CA ASN A 312 18.65 2.13 -26.57
C ASN A 312 17.80 1.32 -25.59
N LEU A 313 16.56 1.75 -25.36
CA LEU A 313 15.62 1.08 -24.48
C LEU A 313 14.75 0.11 -25.28
N THR A 314 14.85 -1.18 -25.00
CA THR A 314 13.92 -2.18 -25.55
C THR A 314 12.76 -2.33 -24.58
N ILE A 315 11.54 -2.12 -25.05
CA ILE A 315 10.32 -2.13 -24.22
C ILE A 315 9.36 -3.15 -24.81
N SER A 316 8.78 -4.03 -23.99
CA SER A 316 7.69 -4.91 -24.38
C SER A 316 6.37 -4.47 -23.75
N VAL A 317 5.26 -4.84 -24.38
CA VAL A 317 3.92 -4.73 -23.80
C VAL A 317 3.29 -6.11 -23.62
N GLU A 318 2.54 -6.26 -22.53
CA GLU A 318 1.70 -7.39 -22.22
C GLU A 318 0.47 -6.91 -21.44
N ASN A 319 -0.51 -7.78 -21.20
CA ASN A 319 -1.68 -7.47 -20.38
C ASN A 319 -1.47 -7.88 -18.92
N TYR A 320 -2.28 -7.32 -18.01
CA TYR A 320 -2.40 -7.82 -16.64
C TYR A 320 -3.16 -9.15 -16.56
N GLY A 321 -4.03 -9.42 -17.54
CA GLY A 321 -4.77 -10.67 -17.69
C GLY A 321 -3.90 -11.88 -18.01
N LYS A 322 -4.46 -13.08 -17.76
CA LYS A 322 -3.84 -14.35 -18.14
C LYS A 322 -4.22 -14.69 -19.58
N TYR A 323 -3.24 -14.67 -20.46
CA TYR A 323 -3.41 -15.04 -21.86
C TYR A 323 -3.88 -16.48 -22.05
N PHE A 324 -4.82 -16.63 -22.96
CA PHE A 324 -5.34 -17.86 -23.52
C PHE A 324 -5.38 -17.73 -25.04
N SER A 325 -5.46 -18.84 -25.77
CA SER A 325 -5.73 -18.81 -27.21
C SER A 325 -6.42 -20.08 -27.65
N CYS A 326 -7.49 -19.95 -28.43
CA CYS A 326 -8.20 -21.06 -29.07
C CYS A 326 -8.09 -20.93 -30.60
N LYS A 327 -7.64 -22.00 -31.27
CA LYS A 327 -7.55 -22.03 -32.74
C LYS A 327 -8.04 -23.34 -33.34
N VAL A 328 -9.08 -23.27 -34.16
CA VAL A 328 -9.53 -24.40 -34.98
C VAL A 328 -8.48 -24.72 -36.04
N VAL A 329 -8.04 -25.99 -36.09
CA VAL A 329 -7.06 -26.51 -37.07
C VAL A 329 -7.75 -27.36 -38.14
N ASN A 330 -8.78 -28.13 -37.77
CA ASN A 330 -9.57 -28.92 -38.71
C ASN A 330 -10.98 -29.15 -38.15
N LYS A 331 -12.01 -28.95 -38.98
CA LYS A 331 -13.43 -29.12 -38.63
C LYS A 331 -13.92 -30.57 -38.82
N ASN A 332 -13.04 -31.48 -39.24
CA ASN A 332 -13.30 -32.92 -39.23
C ASN A 332 -13.59 -33.40 -37.80
N VAL A 333 -14.81 -33.90 -37.60
CA VAL A 333 -15.28 -34.53 -36.37
C VAL A 333 -14.44 -35.77 -36.03
N ASN A 334 -13.94 -35.83 -34.79
CA ASN A 334 -13.19 -36.96 -34.25
C ASN A 334 -14.10 -38.00 -33.56
N SER A 335 -13.50 -39.07 -33.01
CA SER A 335 -14.20 -40.16 -32.31
C SER A 335 -15.09 -39.71 -31.15
N ASN A 336 -14.82 -38.53 -30.59
CA ASN A 336 -15.52 -37.96 -29.44
C ASN A 336 -16.52 -36.87 -29.88
N GLY A 337 -16.82 -36.78 -31.19
CA GLY A 337 -17.66 -35.75 -31.77
C GLY A 337 -16.98 -34.40 -32.02
N HIS A 338 -15.78 -34.17 -31.49
CA HIS A 338 -15.16 -32.84 -31.42
C HIS A 338 -14.31 -32.51 -32.66
N TRP A 339 -14.10 -31.21 -32.93
CA TRP A 339 -13.19 -30.75 -33.98
C TRP A 339 -11.72 -30.83 -33.51
N LYS A 340 -10.75 -30.69 -34.41
CA LYS A 340 -9.34 -30.51 -34.02
C LYS A 340 -9.08 -29.04 -33.72
N VAL A 341 -8.93 -28.73 -32.44
CA VAL A 341 -8.61 -27.40 -31.90
C VAL A 341 -7.24 -27.45 -31.22
N LEU A 342 -6.48 -26.36 -31.30
CA LEU A 342 -5.33 -26.09 -30.43
C LEU A 342 -5.74 -25.05 -29.40
N THR A 343 -5.43 -25.32 -28.14
CA THR A 343 -5.56 -24.38 -27.02
C THR A 343 -4.22 -24.22 -26.32
N THR A 344 -3.85 -23.00 -25.95
CA THR A 344 -2.63 -22.75 -25.14
C THR A 344 -2.81 -21.56 -24.20
N ASN A 345 -2.06 -21.58 -23.10
CA ASN A 345 -1.92 -20.45 -22.16
C ASN A 345 -0.50 -19.85 -22.23
N GLU A 346 0.34 -20.34 -23.15
CA GLU A 346 1.69 -19.82 -23.39
C GLU A 346 1.60 -18.55 -24.23
N LYS A 347 2.08 -17.42 -23.68
CA LYS A 347 2.14 -16.15 -24.43
C LYS A 347 3.04 -16.33 -25.67
N PRO A 348 2.61 -15.95 -26.88
CA PRO A 348 3.51 -15.81 -28.02
C PRO A 348 4.51 -14.66 -27.79
N GLU A 349 5.38 -14.43 -28.77
CA GLU A 349 6.35 -13.32 -28.73
C GLU A 349 5.63 -11.97 -28.54
N LEU A 350 5.98 -11.27 -27.45
CA LEU A 350 5.36 -10.00 -27.07
C LEU A 350 5.68 -8.90 -28.09
N SER A 351 4.75 -7.96 -28.28
CA SER A 351 5.04 -6.76 -29.07
C SER A 351 6.14 -5.95 -28.40
N THR A 352 7.23 -5.69 -29.12
CA THR A 352 8.39 -4.93 -28.64
C THR A 352 8.62 -3.68 -29.48
N LYS A 353 9.12 -2.63 -28.84
CA LYS A 353 9.50 -1.37 -29.46
C LYS A 353 10.85 -0.93 -28.91
N VAL A 354 11.73 -0.46 -29.78
CA VAL A 354 13.00 0.15 -29.38
C VAL A 354 12.82 1.67 -29.39
N VAL A 355 13.10 2.29 -28.25
CA VAL A 355 13.18 3.74 -28.07
C VAL A 355 14.65 4.14 -28.01
N MET A 356 15.01 5.19 -28.74
CA MET A 356 16.33 5.81 -28.67
C MET A 356 16.22 7.10 -27.84
N VAL A 357 16.95 7.20 -26.75
CA VAL A 357 17.07 8.43 -25.94
C VAL A 357 18.44 9.01 -26.21
N ASN A 358 18.49 10.15 -26.89
CA ASN A 358 19.71 10.92 -27.12
C ASN A 358 19.89 11.93 -25.99
N VAL A 359 20.97 11.81 -25.22
CA VAL A 359 21.34 12.77 -24.19
C VAL A 359 22.03 13.97 -24.85
N LEU A 360 21.74 15.17 -24.37
CA LEU A 360 22.48 16.39 -24.71
C LEU A 360 23.47 16.71 -23.59
N ASP A 361 24.70 16.96 -24.01
CA ASP A 361 25.87 17.45 -23.27
C ASP A 361 25.56 18.84 -22.67
N VAL A 362 25.58 18.98 -21.34
CA VAL A 362 25.28 20.24 -20.62
C VAL A 362 26.44 20.61 -19.69
N ASN A 363 26.93 21.85 -19.86
CA ASN A 363 28.12 22.38 -19.19
C ASN A 363 28.10 22.16 -17.67
N SER A 364 29.03 21.34 -17.17
CA SER A 364 29.03 20.77 -15.83
C SER A 364 30.22 21.26 -14.97
N PRO A 365 30.05 21.41 -13.64
CA PRO A 365 31.04 22.11 -12.81
C PRO A 365 32.36 21.31 -12.64
N PRO A 366 33.54 21.92 -12.93
CA PRO A 366 34.84 21.25 -12.85
C PRO A 366 35.13 20.59 -11.49
N VAL A 367 35.38 19.27 -11.49
CA VAL A 367 35.47 18.49 -10.25
C VAL A 367 36.90 18.45 -9.70
N PHE A 368 37.12 19.08 -8.53
CA PHE A 368 38.38 19.00 -7.78
C PHE A 368 38.79 17.55 -7.45
N LYS A 369 40.03 17.19 -7.76
CA LYS A 369 40.58 15.84 -7.54
C LYS A 369 41.94 15.93 -6.81
N PRO A 370 41.98 15.75 -5.47
CA PRO A 370 40.85 15.49 -4.56
C PRO A 370 39.99 16.72 -4.28
N LYS A 371 38.71 16.53 -3.95
CA LYS A 371 37.77 17.61 -3.56
C LYS A 371 38.24 18.36 -2.32
N ASN A 372 38.70 17.60 -1.33
CA ASN A 372 39.29 18.13 -0.09
C ASN A 372 40.78 17.80 -0.08
N LYS A 373 41.61 18.77 0.28
CA LYS A 373 43.05 18.60 0.43
C LYS A 373 43.47 19.05 1.83
N THR A 374 44.32 18.27 2.48
CA THR A 374 44.86 18.57 3.80
C THR A 374 46.37 18.82 3.69
N VAL A 375 46.85 19.86 4.37
CA VAL A 375 48.26 20.27 4.42
C VAL A 375 48.60 20.58 5.88
N THR A 376 49.83 20.28 6.31
CA THR A 376 50.31 20.56 7.66
C THR A 376 51.58 21.40 7.57
N VAL A 377 51.57 22.56 8.22
CA VAL A 377 52.70 23.51 8.27
C VAL A 377 52.85 24.07 9.68
N TYR A 378 54.00 24.64 9.99
CA TYR A 378 54.13 25.52 11.17
C TYR A 378 53.63 26.92 10.83
N GLU A 379 53.32 27.73 11.83
CA GLU A 379 52.89 29.12 11.62
C GLU A 379 54.03 30.07 11.21
N ASP A 380 55.27 29.79 11.66
CA ASP A 380 56.50 30.54 11.33
C ASP A 380 56.96 30.42 9.86
N ILE A 381 56.13 29.86 8.96
CA ILE A 381 56.49 29.76 7.55
C ILE A 381 56.52 31.15 6.87
N SER A 382 57.53 31.32 6.02
CA SER A 382 57.71 32.56 5.26
C SER A 382 56.55 32.87 4.31
N VAL A 383 56.31 34.16 4.08
CA VAL A 383 55.40 34.64 3.04
C VAL A 383 55.91 34.17 1.67
N GLY A 384 55.01 33.63 0.84
CA GLY A 384 55.33 32.99 -0.44
C GLY A 384 55.57 31.49 -0.35
N TYR A 385 55.40 30.86 0.82
CA TYR A 385 55.48 29.41 0.98
C TYR A 385 54.41 28.70 0.15
N ASN A 386 54.77 27.57 -0.47
CA ASN A 386 53.93 26.81 -1.38
C ASN A 386 53.19 25.68 -0.64
N LEU A 387 51.87 25.84 -0.49
CA LEU A 387 50.95 24.85 0.10
C LEU A 387 50.54 23.77 -0.93
N GLY A 388 51.13 23.81 -2.13
CA GLY A 388 50.87 22.95 -3.27
C GLY A 388 49.60 23.33 -4.03
N ALA A 389 49.35 22.65 -5.16
CA ALA A 389 48.16 22.90 -5.97
C ALA A 389 46.90 22.21 -5.44
N MET A 390 45.75 22.78 -5.78
CA MET A 390 44.46 22.08 -5.90
C MET A 390 43.96 22.25 -7.33
N THR A 391 43.77 21.13 -8.03
CA THR A 391 43.36 21.10 -9.44
C THR A 391 42.01 20.43 -9.59
N ALA A 392 41.17 21.00 -10.47
CA ALA A 392 39.94 20.40 -10.94
C ALA A 392 40.15 19.69 -12.28
N VAL A 393 39.24 18.77 -12.58
CA VAL A 393 39.14 18.06 -13.85
C VAL A 393 37.70 18.18 -14.30
N ASP A 394 37.53 18.99 -15.33
CA ASP A 394 36.39 19.03 -16.23
C ASP A 394 36.29 17.72 -17.03
N ARG A 395 35.13 17.41 -17.61
CA ARG A 395 34.90 16.18 -18.38
C ARG A 395 34.16 16.41 -19.70
N ASP A 396 33.40 17.48 -19.78
CA ASP A 396 32.45 17.80 -20.84
C ASP A 396 33.07 17.66 -22.23
N VAL A 397 32.36 17.06 -23.18
CA VAL A 397 32.93 16.78 -24.51
C VAL A 397 32.72 17.93 -25.49
N ALA A 398 31.58 18.63 -25.39
CA ALA A 398 31.22 19.75 -26.26
C ALA A 398 31.65 21.13 -25.71
N HIS A 399 31.80 21.27 -24.38
CA HIS A 399 31.94 22.58 -23.72
C HIS A 399 33.38 22.95 -23.29
N GLY A 400 33.49 24.11 -22.63
CA GLY A 400 34.73 24.85 -22.46
C GLY A 400 35.65 24.35 -21.34
N ASN A 401 36.46 23.34 -21.64
CA ASN A 401 37.37 22.68 -20.70
C ASN A 401 38.52 23.55 -20.07
N LYS A 402 38.58 24.88 -20.25
CA LYS A 402 39.70 25.72 -19.75
C LYS A 402 39.45 26.31 -18.36
N ILE A 403 39.53 25.43 -17.37
CA ILE A 403 39.42 25.76 -15.95
C ILE A 403 40.35 26.94 -15.56
N ARG A 404 39.77 27.93 -14.87
CA ARG A 404 40.46 28.98 -14.12
C ARG A 404 40.20 28.81 -12.63
N TYR A 405 41.24 29.08 -11.84
CA TYR A 405 41.18 28.94 -10.38
C TYR A 405 41.00 30.30 -9.70
N PHE A 406 40.19 30.33 -8.65
CA PHE A 406 39.94 31.51 -7.84
C PHE A 406 39.98 31.14 -6.36
N LYS A 407 40.30 32.12 -5.52
CA LYS A 407 40.16 31.97 -4.08
C LYS A 407 38.72 32.25 -3.68
N GLY A 408 38.11 31.34 -2.93
CA GLY A 408 36.82 31.54 -2.28
C GLY A 408 37.01 32.20 -0.91
N GLU A 409 36.45 31.56 0.10
CA GLU A 409 36.53 31.97 1.50
C GLU A 409 37.94 31.74 2.07
N ASP A 410 38.51 32.79 2.66
CA ASP A 410 39.83 32.83 3.32
C ASP A 410 39.75 33.94 4.39
N PRO A 411 39.20 33.67 5.59
CA PRO A 411 38.75 34.69 6.55
C PRO A 411 39.84 35.70 6.95
N ALA A 412 40.99 35.20 7.40
CA ALA A 412 42.15 36.01 7.78
C ALA A 412 42.90 36.60 6.57
N LYS A 413 42.54 36.19 5.34
CA LYS A 413 43.15 36.59 4.06
C LYS A 413 44.64 36.24 4.01
N TRP A 414 44.98 35.00 4.38
CA TRP A 414 46.35 34.52 4.51
C TRP A 414 46.94 33.93 3.23
N VAL A 415 46.12 33.50 2.27
CA VAL A 415 46.60 32.80 1.06
C VAL A 415 46.19 33.48 -0.26
N THR A 416 46.82 33.05 -1.34
CA THR A 416 46.39 33.34 -2.72
C THR A 416 46.44 32.06 -3.56
N VAL A 417 45.72 32.06 -4.68
CA VAL A 417 45.63 30.94 -5.62
C VAL A 417 46.08 31.44 -7.00
N ASP A 418 46.99 30.71 -7.66
CA ASP A 418 47.37 30.98 -9.05
C ASP A 418 46.21 30.58 -9.99
N PRO A 419 45.67 31.50 -10.80
CA PRO A 419 44.46 31.26 -11.58
C PRO A 419 44.62 30.32 -12.78
N LYS A 420 45.85 29.88 -13.10
CA LYS A 420 46.14 28.99 -14.24
C LYS A 420 46.44 27.56 -13.84
N ASN A 421 46.97 27.33 -12.62
CA ASN A 421 47.46 26.03 -12.19
C ASN A 421 46.99 25.61 -10.78
N GLY A 422 46.23 26.47 -10.08
CA GLY A 422 45.66 26.15 -8.78
C GLY A 422 46.70 26.04 -7.65
N VAL A 423 47.94 26.48 -7.85
CA VAL A 423 48.98 26.54 -6.80
C VAL A 423 48.58 27.56 -5.74
N ILE A 424 48.65 27.15 -4.48
CA ILE A 424 48.22 27.95 -3.32
C ILE A 424 49.47 28.39 -2.55
N THR A 425 49.61 29.69 -2.29
CA THR A 425 50.76 30.25 -1.56
C THR A 425 50.32 31.19 -0.44
N THR A 426 51.16 31.33 0.60
CA THR A 426 50.94 32.31 1.68
C THR A 426 51.21 33.74 1.18
N VAL A 427 50.36 34.70 1.55
CA VAL A 427 50.54 36.15 1.32
C VAL A 427 50.73 36.95 2.61
N LYS A 428 50.61 36.28 3.76
CA LYS A 428 50.88 36.76 5.12
C LYS A 428 51.55 35.63 5.91
N THR A 429 52.07 35.94 7.09
CA THR A 429 52.34 34.91 8.11
C THR A 429 51.04 34.22 8.52
N LEU A 430 51.15 32.96 8.95
CA LEU A 430 50.08 32.23 9.61
C LEU A 430 50.23 32.45 11.13
N ASP A 431 49.18 32.15 11.88
CA ASP A 431 49.03 32.45 13.31
C ASP A 431 47.93 31.51 13.84
N ARG A 432 48.27 30.55 14.71
CA ARG A 432 47.34 29.51 15.18
C ARG A 432 46.37 30.02 16.24
N GLU A 433 46.75 31.09 16.93
CA GLU A 433 46.02 31.74 18.03
C GLU A 433 44.94 32.70 17.51
N SER A 434 45.00 33.04 16.23
CA SER A 434 43.98 33.75 15.48
C SER A 434 42.61 33.11 15.64
N PHE A 435 41.61 33.94 15.92
CA PHE A 435 40.20 33.56 16.04
C PHE A 435 39.62 32.87 14.79
N ASP A 436 40.24 33.05 13.62
CA ASP A 436 39.83 32.39 12.38
C ASP A 436 40.25 30.90 12.30
N VAL A 437 41.11 30.43 13.21
CA VAL A 437 41.58 29.04 13.32
C VAL A 437 40.66 28.27 14.27
N LYS A 438 40.22 27.07 13.86
CA LYS A 438 39.29 26.25 14.63
C LYS A 438 39.86 24.86 14.85
N LYS A 439 40.29 24.59 16.10
CA LYS A 439 40.93 23.32 16.51
C LYS A 439 42.16 22.98 15.66
N ASP A 440 43.17 23.86 15.68
CA ASP A 440 44.39 23.83 14.84
C ASP A 440 44.19 23.93 13.31
N ILE A 441 42.96 23.84 12.80
CA ILE A 441 42.65 23.92 11.37
C ILE A 441 42.25 25.33 10.96
N TYR A 442 43.00 25.90 10.01
CA TYR A 442 42.52 26.99 9.16
C TYR A 442 41.93 26.42 7.87
N THR A 443 40.74 26.91 7.48
CA THR A 443 39.99 26.39 6.33
C THR A 443 39.88 27.45 5.24
N VAL A 444 40.21 27.07 4.00
CA VAL A 444 40.10 27.91 2.80
C VAL A 444 39.31 27.17 1.73
N THR A 445 38.37 27.84 1.07
CA THR A 445 37.72 27.28 -0.13
C THR A 445 38.38 27.78 -1.41
N VAL A 446 38.50 26.89 -2.39
CA VAL A 446 39.12 27.12 -3.69
C VAL A 446 38.08 26.83 -4.75
N ILE A 447 37.93 27.76 -5.70
CA ILE A 447 36.89 27.76 -6.70
C ILE A 447 37.53 27.47 -8.07
N ALA A 448 36.90 26.63 -8.88
CA ALA A 448 37.27 26.32 -10.24
C ALA A 448 36.10 26.66 -11.16
N VAL A 449 36.35 27.45 -12.20
CA VAL A 449 35.36 27.91 -13.18
C VAL A 449 35.86 27.52 -14.56
N ASP A 450 35.04 26.83 -15.34
CA ASP A 450 35.28 26.46 -16.74
C ASP A 450 35.22 27.68 -17.70
N ASP A 451 35.27 27.42 -19.01
CA ASP A 451 35.01 28.40 -20.06
C ASP A 451 33.85 28.03 -21.00
N GLY A 452 32.83 27.34 -20.46
CA GLY A 452 31.55 27.10 -21.13
C GLY A 452 30.54 28.25 -21.01
N GLU A 453 29.37 28.09 -21.64
CA GLU A 453 28.29 29.08 -21.65
C GLU A 453 26.94 28.42 -21.30
N PRO A 454 26.32 28.72 -20.14
CA PRO A 454 26.85 29.52 -19.02
C PRO A 454 27.99 28.81 -18.29
N PRO A 455 28.99 29.54 -17.77
CA PRO A 455 30.10 28.93 -17.05
C PRO A 455 29.63 28.30 -15.74
N ALA A 456 30.00 27.04 -15.50
CA ALA A 456 29.71 26.34 -14.27
C ALA A 456 30.80 26.61 -13.22
N THR A 457 30.69 26.02 -12.02
CA THR A 457 31.62 26.31 -10.93
C THR A 457 31.75 25.16 -9.94
N GLY A 458 32.95 24.58 -9.86
CA GLY A 458 33.33 23.61 -8.83
C GLY A 458 33.94 24.29 -7.60
N THR A 459 33.74 23.70 -6.42
CA THR A 459 34.36 24.13 -5.16
C THR A 459 35.09 22.98 -4.47
N GLY A 460 36.33 23.22 -4.06
CA GLY A 460 37.14 22.33 -3.23
C GLY A 460 37.60 23.03 -1.95
N THR A 461 38.03 22.24 -0.96
CA THR A 461 38.41 22.77 0.36
C THR A 461 39.86 22.42 0.70
N LEU A 462 40.65 23.43 1.09
CA LEU A 462 41.97 23.28 1.68
C LEU A 462 41.85 23.37 3.21
N PHE A 463 42.26 22.31 3.90
CA PHE A 463 42.45 22.30 5.35
C PHE A 463 43.94 22.46 5.65
N ILE A 464 44.31 23.56 6.29
CA ILE A 464 45.67 23.84 6.76
C ILE A 464 45.71 23.55 8.27
N HIS A 465 46.30 22.43 8.67
CA HIS A 465 46.67 22.21 10.07
C HIS A 465 47.90 23.03 10.40
N LEU A 466 47.77 23.92 11.39
CA LEU A 466 48.84 24.74 11.90
C LEU A 466 49.55 24.03 13.06
N ARG A 467 50.88 24.03 13.03
CA ARG A 467 51.75 23.44 14.05
C ARG A 467 52.40 24.54 14.87
N ASP A 468 52.26 24.37 16.18
CA ASP A 468 52.65 25.31 17.22
C ASP A 468 54.10 25.80 17.12
N ARG A 469 54.26 27.10 17.37
CA ARG A 469 55.51 27.79 17.65
C ARG A 469 55.34 28.69 18.88
N ASN A 470 56.31 28.59 19.77
CA ASN A 470 56.52 29.47 20.92
C ASN A 470 56.73 30.94 20.50
N ASP A 471 55.64 31.67 20.27
CA ASP A 471 55.67 33.09 19.87
C ASP A 471 54.85 34.01 20.79
N ASN A 472 53.95 33.44 21.61
CA ASN A 472 53.34 34.12 22.75
C ASN A 472 54.27 34.06 23.98
N THR A 473 53.81 34.58 25.11
CA THR A 473 54.55 34.55 26.38
C THR A 473 53.57 34.47 27.54
N PRO A 474 53.92 33.80 28.66
CA PRO A 474 52.95 33.49 29.70
C PRO A 474 52.27 34.74 30.26
N LEU A 475 50.94 34.79 30.23
CA LEU A 475 50.11 35.84 30.79
C LEU A 475 49.57 35.45 32.17
N LEU A 476 49.12 36.43 32.95
CA LEU A 476 48.44 36.20 34.22
C LEU A 476 46.93 36.44 34.07
N ASP A 477 46.13 35.55 34.68
CA ASP A 477 44.67 35.68 34.76
C ASP A 477 44.26 36.92 35.57
N ALA A 478 45.00 37.22 36.64
CA ALA A 478 44.81 38.43 37.45
C ALA A 478 46.14 39.15 37.73
N THR A 479 46.22 40.42 37.33
CA THR A 479 47.33 41.33 37.69
C THR A 479 47.06 42.13 38.97
N SER A 480 45.88 41.98 39.57
CA SER A 480 45.56 42.50 40.90
C SER A 480 44.88 41.42 41.75
N ILE A 481 45.43 41.18 42.94
CA ILE A 481 45.00 40.10 43.86
C ILE A 481 44.90 40.62 45.30
N GLY A 482 43.90 40.14 46.04
CA GLY A 482 43.74 40.43 47.47
C GLY A 482 44.36 39.34 48.35
N ILE A 483 44.96 39.70 49.47
CA ILE A 483 45.38 38.77 50.53
C ILE A 483 44.86 39.27 51.87
N CYS A 484 44.17 38.41 52.60
CA CYS A 484 43.71 38.70 53.95
C CYS A 484 44.84 38.59 54.97
N ILE A 485 44.77 39.39 56.02
CA ILE A 485 45.44 39.11 57.30
C ILE A 485 44.46 38.28 58.14
N SER A 486 44.89 37.09 58.55
CA SER A 486 44.11 36.08 59.28
C SER A 486 45.05 35.25 60.17
N ASP A 487 44.56 34.76 61.31
CA ASP A 487 45.29 33.82 62.19
C ASP A 487 45.37 32.39 61.63
N ASN A 488 44.93 32.19 60.38
CA ASN A 488 44.72 30.89 59.75
C ASN A 488 45.44 30.85 58.38
N ASP A 489 46.48 30.01 58.25
CA ASP A 489 47.41 29.98 57.10
C ASP A 489 46.72 29.81 55.73
N ALA A 490 45.49 29.27 55.70
CA ALA A 490 44.71 29.10 54.50
C ALA A 490 44.31 30.43 53.82
N ASP A 491 44.13 31.51 54.59
CA ASP A 491 43.61 32.80 54.13
C ASP A 491 44.72 33.85 53.84
N SER A 492 45.94 33.60 54.33
CA SER A 492 47.12 34.48 54.22
C SER A 492 47.89 34.33 52.90
N LYS A 493 47.19 33.90 51.85
CA LYS A 493 47.75 33.62 50.51
C LYS A 493 46.76 33.98 49.39
N ALA A 494 47.26 34.23 48.19
CA ALA A 494 46.45 34.35 46.98
C ALA A 494 46.93 33.34 45.92
N ASN A 495 45.99 32.85 45.10
CA ASN A 495 46.34 32.06 43.92
C ASN A 495 46.74 33.00 42.77
N ILE A 496 47.84 32.69 42.10
CA ILE A 496 48.27 33.31 40.84
C ILE A 496 48.18 32.23 39.77
N THR A 497 47.18 32.35 38.90
CA THR A 497 47.03 31.52 37.70
C THR A 497 47.70 32.21 36.52
N ALA A 498 48.49 31.45 35.77
CA ALA A 498 49.04 31.87 34.49
C ALA A 498 48.44 31.02 33.36
N PHE A 499 48.41 31.58 32.16
CA PHE A 499 48.00 30.90 30.95
C PHE A 499 48.86 31.41 29.79
N ASP A 500 49.07 30.56 28.78
CA ASP A 500 49.57 31.01 27.50
C ASP A 500 48.49 30.86 26.43
N ARG A 501 48.76 31.35 25.24
CA ARG A 501 47.90 31.15 24.06
C ARG A 501 48.37 29.99 23.19
N ASP A 502 49.66 29.63 23.28
CA ASP A 502 50.24 28.45 22.67
C ASP A 502 49.56 27.14 23.19
N VAL A 503 49.94 25.97 22.68
CA VAL A 503 49.44 24.66 23.15
C VAL A 503 50.57 23.84 23.78
N GLU A 504 50.25 22.78 24.53
CA GLU A 504 51.26 21.90 25.13
C GLU A 504 52.24 21.34 24.07
N PRO A 505 53.57 21.45 24.28
CA PRO A 505 54.29 21.70 25.53
C PRO A 505 54.73 23.17 25.77
N PHE A 506 54.21 24.12 25.00
CA PHE A 506 54.55 25.54 25.10
C PHE A 506 53.62 26.27 26.10
N ALA A 507 52.36 25.84 26.22
CA ALA A 507 51.32 26.41 27.09
C ALA A 507 51.51 26.29 28.62
N GLY A 508 52.70 25.89 29.07
CA GLY A 508 53.00 25.56 30.46
C GLY A 508 53.42 24.09 30.64
N PRO A 509 53.45 23.56 31.87
CA PRO A 509 53.30 24.29 33.13
C PRO A 509 54.48 25.28 33.33
N PHE A 510 54.19 26.42 33.93
CA PHE A 510 55.10 27.55 34.01
C PHE A 510 56.04 27.49 35.21
N THR A 511 57.20 28.14 35.09
CA THR A 511 58.12 28.42 36.20
C THR A 511 57.94 29.86 36.68
N PHE A 512 57.66 30.04 37.98
CA PHE A 512 57.37 31.32 38.61
C PHE A 512 58.54 31.79 39.46
N LYS A 513 59.02 33.02 39.23
CA LYS A 513 60.18 33.56 39.92
C LYS A 513 59.99 35.00 40.36
N LEU A 514 59.94 35.20 41.67
CA LEU A 514 59.94 36.51 42.31
C LEU A 514 61.23 37.29 41.99
N LEU A 515 61.09 38.56 41.61
CA LEU A 515 62.19 39.48 41.32
C LEU A 515 62.16 40.72 42.22
N GLY A 516 63.34 41.29 42.46
CA GLY A 516 63.53 42.45 43.35
C GLY A 516 63.75 42.07 44.82
N ASP A 517 63.66 43.07 45.70
CA ASP A 517 63.83 42.93 47.15
C ASP A 517 62.54 42.42 47.82
N VAL A 518 62.17 41.17 47.51
CA VAL A 518 60.89 40.57 47.91
C VAL A 518 61.01 39.25 48.68
N LYS A 519 62.20 38.63 48.73
CA LYS A 519 62.39 37.28 49.30
C LYS A 519 62.05 37.16 50.79
N ASP A 520 62.27 38.22 51.57
CA ASP A 520 62.00 38.24 53.01
C ASP A 520 60.56 38.71 53.34
N LYS A 521 59.68 38.76 52.32
CA LYS A 521 58.35 39.39 52.35
C LYS A 521 57.30 38.53 51.64
N TRP A 522 57.68 37.87 50.56
CA TRP A 522 56.79 37.10 49.70
C TRP A 522 57.43 35.77 49.33
N ARG A 523 56.64 34.69 49.39
CA ARG A 523 57.05 33.34 48.96
C ARG A 523 56.06 32.80 47.94
N ILE A 524 56.55 32.09 46.92
CA ILE A 524 55.71 31.37 45.97
C ILE A 524 55.91 29.88 46.20
N GLU A 525 54.81 29.12 46.32
CA GLU A 525 54.88 27.68 46.55
C GLU A 525 53.67 26.96 45.91
N PRO A 526 53.89 25.96 45.02
CA PRO A 526 55.19 25.61 44.40
C PRO A 526 55.70 26.71 43.45
N GLU A 527 57.00 26.72 43.10
CA GLU A 527 57.56 27.61 42.07
C GLU A 527 57.24 27.14 40.62
N TYR A 528 56.47 26.06 40.45
CA TYR A 528 56.17 25.45 39.15
C TYR A 528 54.72 24.93 39.07
N GLY A 529 54.02 25.22 37.96
CA GLY A 529 52.65 24.75 37.68
C GLY A 529 51.87 25.68 36.74
N TYR A 530 50.56 25.47 36.60
CA TYR A 530 49.66 26.45 35.95
C TYR A 530 49.10 27.49 36.94
N SER A 531 49.23 27.21 38.23
CA SER A 531 48.69 28.04 39.31
C SER A 531 49.53 27.84 40.56
N VAL A 532 49.92 28.94 41.20
CA VAL A 532 50.85 28.94 42.35
C VAL A 532 50.32 29.84 43.45
N ASN A 533 50.60 29.48 44.71
CA ASN A 533 50.17 30.29 45.84
C ASN A 533 51.24 31.35 46.14
N LEU A 534 50.88 32.63 46.09
CA LEU A 534 51.67 33.71 46.68
C LEU A 534 51.32 33.82 48.16
N PHE A 535 52.28 33.46 49.01
CA PHE A 535 52.20 33.59 50.46
C PHE A 535 52.77 34.93 50.92
N ARG A 536 52.11 35.53 51.92
CA ARG A 536 52.53 36.74 52.60
C ARG A 536 53.36 36.39 53.83
N GLU A 537 54.65 36.70 53.83
CA GLU A 537 55.49 36.52 55.01
C GLU A 537 55.20 37.60 56.08
N ASP A 538 55.73 37.36 57.28
CA ASP A 538 55.48 38.20 58.45
C ASP A 538 55.93 39.66 58.27
N ARG A 539 55.20 40.59 58.90
CA ARG A 539 55.48 42.06 59.00
C ARG A 539 55.18 42.92 57.77
N ILE A 540 54.51 42.42 56.73
CA ILE A 540 53.93 43.31 55.69
C ILE A 540 52.78 44.14 56.29
N PRO A 541 52.71 45.48 56.07
CA PRO A 541 51.57 46.31 56.47
C PRO A 541 50.38 46.17 55.52
N THR A 542 49.18 46.52 55.99
CA THR A 542 48.00 46.69 55.13
C THR A 542 48.22 47.79 54.10
N GLY A 543 47.66 47.62 52.91
CA GLY A 543 47.84 48.53 51.77
C GLY A 543 48.14 47.81 50.46
N GLN A 544 48.48 48.60 49.44
CA GLN A 544 48.79 48.12 48.09
C GLN A 544 50.31 47.94 47.93
N HIS A 545 50.71 46.76 47.51
CA HIS A 545 52.10 46.39 47.22
C HIS A 545 52.23 46.00 45.74
N VAL A 546 53.42 46.15 45.14
CA VAL A 546 53.70 45.66 43.78
C VAL A 546 54.80 44.62 43.85
N VAL A 547 54.50 43.42 43.34
CA VAL A 547 55.40 42.27 43.30
C VAL A 547 55.78 42.01 41.84
N GLN A 548 57.08 41.97 41.55
CA GLN A 548 57.55 41.65 40.20
C GLN A 548 57.75 40.14 40.07
N LEU A 549 57.14 39.57 39.03
CA LEU A 549 57.08 38.14 38.80
C LEU A 549 57.55 37.83 37.38
N LYS A 550 58.69 37.15 37.25
CA LYS A 550 59.02 36.47 35.98
C LYS A 550 58.18 35.20 35.91
N VAL A 551 57.47 35.01 34.81
CA VAL A 551 56.84 33.73 34.45
C VAL A 551 57.54 33.23 33.19
N SER A 552 58.10 32.02 33.25
CA SER A 552 58.66 31.31 32.10
C SER A 552 57.78 30.11 31.72
N ASP A 553 57.73 29.79 30.44
CA ASP A 553 57.23 28.51 29.92
C ASP A 553 58.24 27.36 30.16
N GLN A 554 58.05 26.21 29.48
CA GLN A 554 59.00 25.10 29.51
C GLN A 554 60.33 25.38 28.77
N GLN A 555 60.40 26.38 27.89
CA GLN A 555 61.57 26.69 27.04
C GLN A 555 62.25 28.03 27.40
N ASP A 556 61.90 28.59 28.57
CA ASP A 556 62.38 29.85 29.17
C ASP A 556 62.01 31.13 28.38
N ASN A 557 61.10 31.02 27.41
CA ASN A 557 60.38 32.18 26.89
C ASN A 557 59.48 32.75 27.99
N SER A 558 59.48 34.07 28.15
CA SER A 558 59.12 34.61 29.46
C SER A 558 58.75 36.09 29.52
N ALA A 559 57.71 36.36 30.32
CA ALA A 559 57.16 37.67 30.59
C ALA A 559 57.51 38.18 31.99
N LEU A 560 57.50 39.50 32.15
CA LEU A 560 57.67 40.21 33.42
C LEU A 560 56.36 40.88 33.82
N HIS A 561 55.73 40.37 34.88
CA HIS A 561 54.45 40.86 35.38
C HIS A 561 54.62 41.69 36.65
N ASN A 562 53.89 42.80 36.71
CA ASN A 562 53.77 43.64 37.91
C ASN A 562 52.45 43.30 38.62
N VAL A 563 52.49 42.38 39.57
CA VAL A 563 51.30 41.94 40.32
C VAL A 563 51.01 42.92 41.45
N THR A 564 49.82 43.51 41.42
CA THR A 564 49.32 44.40 42.49
C THR A 564 48.69 43.57 43.60
N VAL A 565 49.34 43.50 44.75
CA VAL A 565 48.88 42.73 45.92
C VAL A 565 48.27 43.66 46.96
N ILE A 566 46.96 43.55 47.18
CA ILE A 566 46.23 44.37 48.15
C ILE A 566 46.09 43.57 49.46
N VAL A 567 46.79 44.01 50.50
CA VAL A 567 46.79 43.38 51.82
C VAL A 567 45.78 44.08 52.72
N CYS A 568 44.79 43.36 53.25
CA CYS A 568 43.75 43.94 54.11
C CYS A 568 43.35 43.03 55.29
N GLU A 569 42.77 43.61 56.33
CA GLU A 569 42.17 42.89 57.45
C GLU A 569 40.77 42.39 57.09
N CYS A 570 40.57 41.08 57.05
CA CYS A 570 39.30 40.44 56.69
C CYS A 570 38.55 39.94 57.92
N ALA A 571 37.22 40.02 57.92
CA ALA A 571 36.39 39.40 58.96
C ALA A 571 36.17 37.91 58.63
N ALA A 572 36.43 37.02 59.60
CA ALA A 572 36.32 35.56 59.46
C ALA A 572 34.86 35.05 59.47
N THR A 573 33.97 35.69 58.70
CA THR A 573 32.56 35.31 58.55
C THR A 573 32.03 35.64 57.15
N ASN A 574 32.30 34.75 56.18
CA ASN A 574 31.37 34.42 55.11
C ASN A 574 31.72 33.06 54.48
N ILE A 575 30.71 32.30 54.07
CA ILE A 575 30.86 30.94 53.53
C ILE A 575 30.85 31.01 52.01
N GLY A 576 31.98 30.67 51.38
CA GLY A 576 32.25 30.90 49.95
C GLY A 576 33.39 31.88 49.79
N GLY A 577 34.62 31.35 49.72
CA GLY A 577 35.83 32.14 49.94
C GLY A 577 36.31 32.93 48.72
N MET A 578 36.44 34.25 48.88
CA MET A 578 37.48 35.07 48.24
C MET A 578 37.86 36.23 49.18
N PRO A 579 39.15 36.63 49.23
CA PRO A 579 39.63 37.70 50.11
C PRO A 579 39.16 39.07 49.59
N ASN A 580 38.10 39.62 50.19
CA ASN A 580 37.39 40.80 49.67
C ASN A 580 38.10 42.14 49.99
N CYS A 581 39.36 42.27 49.55
CA CYS A 581 40.18 43.47 49.75
C CYS A 581 39.94 44.57 48.70
N LEU A 582 39.29 44.27 47.56
CA LEU A 582 39.06 45.26 46.50
C LEU A 582 37.87 46.19 46.79
N GLU A 583 36.78 45.72 47.39
CA GLU A 583 35.57 46.53 47.60
C GLU A 583 35.76 47.69 48.60
N ARG A 584 36.77 47.62 49.49
CA ARG A 584 36.91 48.53 50.64
C ARG A 584 37.42 49.95 50.31
N GLN A 585 37.74 50.24 49.05
CA GLN A 585 38.20 51.57 48.60
C GLN A 585 37.09 52.64 48.53
N LEU A 586 35.81 52.26 48.52
CA LEU A 586 34.69 53.19 48.27
C LEU A 586 34.10 53.90 49.50
N SER A 587 34.64 53.70 50.71
CA SER A 587 34.07 54.26 51.94
C SER A 587 35.06 55.10 52.77
N SER A 588 35.31 56.33 52.34
CA SER A 588 35.79 57.40 53.23
C SER A 588 34.92 58.66 53.06
N SER A 589 34.64 59.38 54.15
CA SER A 589 33.42 60.18 54.24
C SER A 589 33.62 61.69 54.04
N ILE A 590 32.79 62.30 53.21
CA ILE A 590 32.31 63.67 53.38
C ILE A 590 30.77 63.63 53.37
N GLY A 591 30.16 63.99 54.49
CA GLY A 591 28.70 63.99 54.64
C GLY A 591 28.10 65.38 54.48
N PHE A 592 26.93 65.45 53.84
CA PHE A 592 25.98 66.55 54.04
C PHE A 592 24.55 66.03 54.00
N SER A 593 23.66 66.67 54.74
CA SER A 593 22.27 66.25 54.94
C SER A 593 21.32 66.82 53.87
N GLY A 594 20.38 66.00 53.39
CA GLY A 594 19.25 66.43 52.57
C GLY A 594 18.55 65.22 51.95
N ALA A 595 17.24 65.08 52.13
CA ALA A 595 16.50 63.90 51.67
C ALA A 595 15.83 64.12 50.31
N ALA A 596 15.66 63.00 49.59
CA ALA A 596 14.96 62.84 48.30
C ALA A 596 15.69 63.41 47.05
N PRO A 597 15.44 62.86 45.84
CA PRO A 597 14.49 61.79 45.49
C PRO A 597 15.12 60.55 44.81
N ILE A 598 15.10 59.40 45.47
CA ILE A 598 15.47 58.09 44.85
C ILE A 598 14.55 57.74 43.67
N GLY A 599 13.32 58.29 43.62
CA GLY A 599 12.37 58.07 42.53
C GLY A 599 12.85 58.51 41.14
N PHE A 600 13.79 59.46 41.02
CA PHE A 600 14.20 59.98 39.72
C PHE A 600 14.97 58.96 38.86
N ILE A 601 15.80 58.12 39.49
CA ILE A 601 16.61 57.11 38.76
C ILE A 601 15.73 55.92 38.36
N ALA A 602 14.77 55.52 39.19
CA ALA A 602 13.79 54.50 38.83
C ALA A 602 12.92 54.95 37.63
N ILE A 603 12.50 56.22 37.61
CA ILE A 603 11.76 56.81 36.48
C ILE A 603 12.63 56.88 35.22
N LEU A 604 13.93 57.23 35.34
CA LEU A 604 14.86 57.26 34.20
C LEU A 604 15.16 55.86 33.63
N LEU A 605 15.22 54.81 34.46
CA LEU A 605 15.35 53.43 33.98
C LEU A 605 14.08 52.96 33.26
N LEU A 606 12.89 53.28 33.79
CA LEU A 606 11.62 52.96 33.14
C LEU A 606 11.44 53.71 31.81
N LEU A 607 11.83 54.99 31.76
CA LEU A 607 11.89 55.77 30.52
C LEU A 607 12.94 55.23 29.54
N GLY A 608 14.10 54.75 30.03
CA GLY A 608 15.13 54.13 29.20
C GLY A 608 14.68 52.83 28.54
N ILE A 609 13.95 51.99 29.27
CA ILE A 609 13.35 50.75 28.74
C ILE A 609 12.24 51.07 27.72
N LEU A 610 11.41 52.08 27.98
CA LEU A 610 10.43 52.59 27.01
C LEU A 610 11.08 53.19 25.75
N LEU A 611 12.21 53.90 25.90
CA LEU A 611 13.01 54.42 24.78
C LEU A 611 13.64 53.28 23.95
N LEU A 612 14.11 52.21 24.60
CA LEU A 612 14.65 51.05 23.88
C LEU A 612 13.55 50.29 23.12
N GLY A 613 12.35 50.18 23.69
CA GLY A 613 11.16 49.66 23.00
C GLY A 613 10.71 50.52 21.81
N LEU A 614 10.84 51.86 21.92
CA LEU A 614 10.59 52.79 20.81
C LEU A 614 11.67 52.72 19.71
N LEU A 615 12.94 52.51 20.08
CA LEU A 615 14.06 52.38 19.13
C LEU A 615 14.08 51.05 18.36
N LEU A 616 13.33 50.04 18.83
CA LEU A 616 13.15 48.75 18.14
C LEU A 616 11.86 48.69 17.30
N SER A 617 11.17 49.82 17.10
CA SER A 617 9.96 49.89 16.27
C SER A 617 10.11 50.85 15.10
N CYS A 618 9.89 50.34 13.88
CA CYS A 618 9.90 51.06 12.60
C CYS A 618 11.26 51.64 12.12
N LYS A 619 11.57 51.66 10.82
CA LYS A 619 11.02 50.89 9.68
C LYS A 619 12.06 50.87 8.55
N LYS A 620 11.97 49.90 7.64
CA LYS A 620 12.72 49.90 6.38
C LYS A 620 12.00 50.83 5.40
N GLU A 621 12.58 52.00 5.09
CA GLU A 621 12.05 52.87 4.04
C GLU A 621 12.49 52.39 2.65
N VAL A 622 11.52 52.29 1.74
CA VAL A 622 11.75 52.16 0.29
C VAL A 622 11.18 53.43 -0.33
N MET A 623 11.97 54.10 -1.16
CA MET A 623 11.64 55.39 -1.75
C MET A 623 11.11 55.20 -3.18
N LEU A 624 9.96 55.78 -3.50
CA LEU A 624 9.54 56.21 -4.85
C LEU A 624 8.35 57.19 -4.75
N MET A 625 8.09 57.96 -5.80
CA MET A 625 7.02 58.98 -5.88
C MET A 625 5.93 58.57 -6.91
N PRO A 626 5.01 59.46 -7.33
CA PRO A 626 3.57 59.47 -7.04
C PRO A 626 2.74 58.83 -8.21
N ASP A 627 1.40 58.92 -8.34
CA ASP A 627 0.41 59.86 -7.76
C ASP A 627 -1.05 59.32 -7.84
N GLU A 628 -1.97 60.03 -7.17
CA GLU A 628 -3.43 60.14 -7.36
C GLU A 628 -4.38 58.91 -7.40
N GLY A 629 -5.65 59.10 -6.97
CA GLY A 629 -6.76 58.20 -7.33
C GLY A 629 -7.83 57.84 -6.27
N THR A 630 -8.62 58.82 -5.80
CA THR A 630 -10.04 58.72 -5.33
C THR A 630 -10.57 57.51 -4.51
N GLU A 631 -11.16 57.85 -3.34
CA GLU A 631 -12.42 57.33 -2.75
C GLU A 631 -13.22 56.22 -3.51
N GLN A 632 -13.87 55.24 -2.86
CA GLN A 632 -15.03 55.51 -1.97
C GLN A 632 -15.52 54.32 -1.12
N ASN A 633 -16.45 54.60 -0.21
CA ASN A 633 -17.03 53.73 0.83
C ASN A 633 -17.65 52.40 0.36
N LEU A 634 -17.66 51.38 1.24
CA LEU A 634 -18.82 50.49 1.44
C LEU A 634 -18.84 49.86 2.86
N ILE A 635 -19.99 49.32 3.26
CA ILE A 635 -20.33 48.97 4.66
C ILE A 635 -20.32 47.45 4.87
N CYS A 636 -19.89 47.00 6.05
CA CYS A 636 -19.84 45.59 6.42
C CYS A 636 -21.24 44.95 6.55
N SER A 637 -21.49 43.86 5.83
CA SER A 637 -22.53 42.88 6.18
C SER A 637 -22.23 41.48 5.63
N ASN A 638 -21.73 40.58 6.47
CA ASN A 638 -21.86 39.13 6.30
C ASN A 638 -22.61 38.54 7.50
N SER A 639 -23.83 38.07 7.26
CA SER A 639 -24.77 37.65 8.30
C SER A 639 -24.85 36.13 8.40
N GLU A 640 -23.76 35.49 8.85
CA GLU A 640 -23.74 34.05 9.12
C GLU A 640 -23.33 33.78 10.57
N GLN A 641 -23.98 32.80 11.19
CA GLN A 641 -23.73 32.42 12.58
C GLN A 641 -22.63 31.34 12.67
N ARG A 642 -21.92 31.31 13.80
CA ARG A 642 -20.81 30.38 14.06
C ARG A 642 -21.20 28.92 13.74
N GLY A 643 -20.51 28.34 12.76
CA GLY A 643 -20.51 26.89 12.53
C GLY A 643 -20.07 26.14 13.80
N SER A 644 -20.81 25.08 14.14
CA SER A 644 -20.64 24.34 15.39
C SER A 644 -19.95 23.00 15.17
N ASP A 645 -18.63 23.02 15.09
CA ASP A 645 -17.80 21.80 15.11
C ASP A 645 -16.77 21.86 16.25
N CYS A 646 -16.09 20.72 16.50
CA CYS A 646 -15.16 20.52 17.62
C CYS A 646 -15.78 20.60 19.03
N LYS A 647 -16.84 19.83 19.27
CA LYS A 647 -17.24 19.37 20.63
C LYS A 647 -17.40 17.85 20.70
N MET A 648 -16.29 17.13 20.79
CA MET A 648 -16.31 15.71 21.19
C MET A 648 -16.41 15.59 22.70
N SER A 649 -17.44 14.87 23.18
CA SER A 649 -17.64 14.59 24.60
C SER A 649 -16.84 13.37 25.04
N LEU A 650 -15.94 13.53 26.02
CA LEU A 650 -15.04 12.49 26.53
C LEU A 650 -15.78 11.51 27.48
N LYS A 651 -16.84 10.88 26.96
CA LYS A 651 -17.74 9.98 27.73
C LYS A 651 -18.25 8.77 26.93
N ALA A 652 -17.55 8.40 25.86
CA ALA A 652 -17.85 7.23 25.01
C ALA A 652 -16.71 6.19 24.98
N LEU A 653 -15.73 6.30 25.90
CA LEU A 653 -14.54 5.43 26.01
C LEU A 653 -14.47 4.71 27.37
N HIS A 654 -15.63 4.33 27.92
CA HIS A 654 -15.70 3.61 29.20
C HIS A 654 -16.74 2.47 29.26
N GLU A 655 -17.36 2.11 28.12
CA GLU A 655 -18.35 1.02 28.03
C GLU A 655 -18.00 -0.03 26.96
N ARG A 656 -16.69 -0.30 26.72
CA ARG A 656 -16.31 -1.37 25.77
C ARG A 656 -15.03 -2.16 26.03
N GLU A 657 -14.50 -2.21 27.25
CA GLU A 657 -13.35 -3.09 27.55
C GLU A 657 -13.41 -3.83 28.90
N ASP A 658 -14.59 -3.89 29.54
CA ASP A 658 -14.81 -4.64 30.79
C ASP A 658 -15.61 -5.94 30.54
N ARG A 659 -15.27 -6.65 29.45
CA ARG A 659 -15.92 -7.92 29.09
C ARG A 659 -15.01 -8.88 28.29
N ILE A 660 -13.85 -9.22 28.86
CA ILE A 660 -13.16 -10.54 28.77
C ILE A 660 -12.16 -10.63 29.93
N GLN A 661 -12.64 -11.03 31.11
CA GLN A 661 -11.95 -11.86 32.11
C GLN A 661 -12.89 -12.12 33.30
N ARG A 662 -12.76 -13.29 33.94
CA ARG A 662 -13.57 -13.78 35.07
C ARG A 662 -15.08 -13.97 34.80
N THR A 663 -15.45 -15.19 34.38
CA THR A 663 -16.18 -16.13 35.27
C THR A 663 -16.29 -17.50 34.60
N CYS A 664 -15.71 -18.53 35.22
CA CYS A 664 -16.06 -19.94 35.00
C CYS A 664 -16.15 -20.63 36.37
N VAL A 665 -17.35 -20.72 36.94
CA VAL A 665 -17.64 -21.52 38.15
C VAL A 665 -19.06 -22.11 38.04
N HIS A 666 -19.13 -23.45 38.04
CA HIS A 666 -20.29 -24.34 38.19
C HIS A 666 -21.53 -24.26 37.25
N ASP A 667 -21.82 -25.44 36.68
CA ASP A 667 -23.12 -26.12 36.49
C ASP A 667 -24.44 -25.35 36.25
N ILE A 668 -25.22 -25.82 35.25
CA ILE A 668 -26.34 -26.78 35.47
C ILE A 668 -26.91 -27.29 34.11
N GLY A 669 -26.97 -28.62 33.94
CA GLY A 669 -28.16 -29.36 33.46
C GLY A 669 -28.60 -29.39 31.98
N TYR A 670 -28.88 -30.62 31.52
CA TYR A 670 -29.76 -31.03 30.39
C TYR A 670 -29.32 -30.80 28.92
N GLN A 671 -29.78 -31.56 27.91
CA GLN A 671 -29.91 -33.04 27.76
C GLN A 671 -30.23 -33.41 26.29
N PHE A 672 -29.74 -34.57 25.80
CA PHE A 672 -30.10 -35.23 24.51
C PHE A 672 -29.72 -34.47 23.20
N GLN A 673 -29.57 -35.09 22.03
CA GLN A 673 -29.64 -36.52 21.64
C GLN A 673 -28.62 -36.89 20.54
N THR A 674 -28.37 -38.19 20.34
CA THR A 674 -27.41 -38.78 19.38
C THR A 674 -28.09 -39.37 18.13
N ALA A 675 -27.40 -39.39 16.99
CA ALA A 675 -27.66 -40.30 15.87
C ALA A 675 -26.40 -40.50 15.00
N ASP A 676 -25.99 -41.76 14.79
CA ASP A 676 -24.75 -42.17 14.14
C ASP A 676 -24.90 -42.46 12.63
N LEU A 677 -23.80 -42.33 11.85
CA LEU A 677 -23.14 -43.43 11.07
C LEU A 677 -22.30 -42.94 9.86
N ASP A 678 -21.03 -43.38 9.85
CA ASP A 678 -20.19 -43.94 8.77
C ASP A 678 -20.58 -43.79 7.27
N ASN A 679 -19.69 -43.77 6.26
CA ASN A 679 -18.23 -43.53 6.02
C ASN A 679 -18.06 -43.57 4.46
N ASP A 680 -16.95 -43.34 3.73
CA ASP A 680 -15.50 -43.18 3.95
C ASP A 680 -14.91 -42.32 2.76
N VAL A 681 -13.58 -42.33 2.57
CA VAL A 681 -12.77 -41.91 1.41
C VAL A 681 -12.31 -40.44 1.38
N PHE A 682 -11.00 -40.28 1.24
CA PHE A 682 -10.19 -39.05 1.39
C PHE A 682 -9.34 -38.81 0.11
N PRO A 683 -8.76 -37.61 -0.17
CA PRO A 683 -7.98 -36.79 0.78
C PRO A 683 -8.24 -35.26 0.81
N LYS A 684 -7.57 -34.61 1.77
CA LYS A 684 -7.78 -33.23 2.24
C LYS A 684 -6.83 -32.21 1.59
N LEU A 685 -7.30 -30.96 1.42
CA LEU A 685 -6.44 -29.77 1.50
C LEU A 685 -6.08 -29.50 2.98
N ASN A 686 -4.93 -28.87 3.25
CA ASN A 686 -4.39 -28.74 4.60
C ASN A 686 -4.06 -27.29 4.96
N THR A 687 -4.55 -26.79 6.11
CA THR A 687 -4.29 -25.44 6.64
C THR A 687 -4.26 -25.43 8.18
N SER A 688 -3.59 -24.43 8.77
CA SER A 688 -3.49 -24.06 10.20
C SER A 688 -2.93 -25.06 11.24
N PHE A 689 -1.75 -24.69 11.77
CA PHE A 689 -1.38 -24.53 13.19
C PHE A 689 -2.10 -25.30 14.32
N CYS A 690 -1.28 -25.86 15.23
CA CYS A 690 -1.46 -26.08 16.70
C CYS A 690 -2.73 -26.77 17.25
N ASP A 691 -2.69 -27.52 18.35
CA ASP A 691 -1.68 -27.58 19.44
C ASP A 691 -1.47 -29.03 19.98
N THR A 692 -0.71 -29.11 21.07
CA THR A 692 -0.20 -30.27 21.81
C THR A 692 -1.26 -31.08 22.58
N HIS A 693 -1.07 -32.41 22.67
CA HIS A 693 -0.81 -33.05 23.98
C HIS A 693 -0.24 -34.50 23.88
N ASN A 694 0.04 -35.10 25.04
CA ASN A 694 0.88 -36.31 25.20
C ASN A 694 0.10 -37.65 25.18
N GLY A 695 0.75 -38.71 24.69
CA GLY A 695 0.36 -40.11 24.91
C GLY A 695 1.57 -41.05 24.87
N TYR A 696 1.78 -41.85 25.92
CA TYR A 696 2.86 -42.85 25.98
C TYR A 696 2.48 -44.14 25.23
N THR A 697 3.43 -44.81 24.56
CA THR A 697 3.93 -46.15 24.97
C THR A 697 4.99 -46.78 24.04
N SER A 698 5.97 -47.45 24.67
CA SER A 698 6.73 -48.65 24.23
C SER A 698 7.29 -48.83 22.79
N ALA A 699 8.62 -48.70 22.73
CA ALA A 699 9.59 -49.79 22.43
C ALA A 699 9.96 -50.21 20.98
N ASN A 700 11.28 -50.47 20.84
CA ASN A 700 11.98 -51.29 19.82
C ASN A 700 12.03 -50.77 18.36
N SER A 701 13.08 -51.04 17.56
CA SER A 701 14.49 -51.42 17.84
C SER A 701 15.34 -51.31 16.54
N PHE A 702 16.65 -51.64 16.65
CA PHE A 702 17.67 -51.84 15.60
C PHE A 702 18.52 -50.67 15.04
N MET A 703 19.83 -50.97 15.12
CA MET A 703 21.02 -50.60 14.32
C MET A 703 20.83 -49.78 13.02
N GLY A 704 21.79 -48.93 12.64
CA GLY A 704 23.08 -48.60 13.28
C GLY A 704 24.09 -48.01 12.29
N GLY A 705 25.33 -47.76 12.75
CA GLY A 705 26.42 -47.17 11.97
C GLY A 705 26.97 -45.90 12.63
N ALA A 706 28.29 -45.82 12.80
CA ALA A 706 28.93 -44.78 13.60
C ALA A 706 29.98 -43.99 12.80
N GLN A 707 30.23 -42.75 13.21
CA GLN A 707 31.58 -42.15 13.20
C GLN A 707 31.72 -41.11 14.31
N ASN A 708 32.97 -40.80 14.68
CA ASN A 708 33.30 -40.10 15.94
C ASN A 708 33.33 -38.57 15.79
N GLY A 709 32.87 -37.86 16.83
CA GLY A 709 33.06 -36.42 17.02
C GLY A 709 33.02 -36.04 18.50
N SER A 710 34.16 -35.64 19.07
CA SER A 710 34.30 -35.37 20.51
C SER A 710 33.93 -33.94 20.88
N THR A 711 33.11 -33.75 21.93
CA THR A 711 33.44 -32.83 23.04
C THR A 711 32.56 -33.07 24.27
N ARG A 712 32.92 -32.45 25.41
CA ARG A 712 32.35 -32.73 26.74
C ARG A 712 31.11 -31.88 27.04
N ILE A 713 30.10 -32.51 27.64
CA ILE A 713 29.09 -31.81 28.46
C ILE A 713 29.71 -31.43 29.80
N ASN A 714 29.35 -30.26 30.35
CA ASN A 714 29.43 -30.00 31.78
C ASN A 714 28.18 -29.23 32.24
N SER A 715 27.79 -29.41 33.51
CA SER A 715 26.41 -29.14 33.96
C SER A 715 26.23 -27.80 34.67
N SER A 716 25.07 -27.16 34.50
CA SER A 716 24.20 -26.76 35.62
C SER A 716 22.82 -26.28 35.13
N MET A 717 21.76 -26.64 35.86
CA MET A 717 20.41 -26.08 35.62
C MET A 717 19.59 -26.15 36.92
N ARG A 718 19.52 -25.05 37.68
CA ARG A 718 18.59 -24.86 38.81
C ARG A 718 18.62 -23.42 39.33
N ARG A 719 17.57 -22.65 39.01
CA ARG A 719 16.97 -21.48 39.73
C ARG A 719 16.57 -20.36 38.77
N THR A 720 15.29 -20.33 38.41
CA THR A 720 14.51 -19.11 38.16
C THR A 720 13.06 -19.43 38.55
N ASN A 721 12.51 -18.71 39.53
CA ASN A 721 11.07 -18.76 39.88
C ASN A 721 10.66 -17.54 40.73
N GLY A 722 11.23 -16.38 40.42
CA GLY A 722 11.02 -15.11 41.15
C GLY A 722 11.01 -13.85 40.26
N GLU A 723 11.23 -13.99 38.96
CA GLU A 723 11.39 -12.85 38.04
C GLU A 723 10.04 -12.37 37.45
N HIS A 724 9.00 -13.21 37.47
CA HIS A 724 7.69 -12.89 36.89
C HIS A 724 6.85 -11.85 37.67
N HIS A 725 7.25 -11.45 38.87
CA HIS A 725 6.56 -10.39 39.62
C HIS A 725 7.13 -8.98 39.33
N ALA A 726 8.44 -8.83 39.18
CA ALA A 726 9.06 -7.52 38.92
C ALA A 726 8.62 -6.93 37.56
N ALA A 727 8.59 -7.77 36.52
CA ALA A 727 8.26 -7.36 35.15
C ALA A 727 6.82 -6.82 34.96
N TRP A 728 5.94 -6.91 35.97
CA TRP A 728 4.58 -6.36 35.92
C TRP A 728 4.47 -4.95 36.54
N GLU A 729 5.38 -4.57 37.45
CA GLU A 729 5.37 -3.24 38.06
C GLU A 729 6.02 -2.21 37.11
N ASP A 730 7.14 -2.56 36.45
CA ASP A 730 7.78 -1.73 35.41
C ASP A 730 6.81 -1.29 34.31
N ILE A 731 5.94 -2.20 33.84
CA ILE A 731 4.98 -1.93 32.76
C ILE A 731 3.89 -0.94 33.22
N LEU A 732 3.54 -0.92 34.50
CA LEU A 732 2.57 0.02 35.06
C LEU A 732 3.18 1.40 35.29
N GLU A 733 4.44 1.50 35.72
CA GLU A 733 5.15 2.78 35.82
C GLU A 733 5.37 3.42 34.45
N GLN A 734 5.85 2.67 33.46
CA GLN A 734 6.06 3.17 32.09
C GLN A 734 4.75 3.68 31.45
N ARG A 735 3.62 3.00 31.69
CA ARG A 735 2.30 3.45 31.22
C ARG A 735 1.87 4.76 31.88
N ASN A 736 2.05 4.91 33.19
CA ASN A 736 1.72 6.13 33.91
C ASN A 736 2.59 7.32 33.47
N PHE A 737 3.89 7.09 33.24
CA PHE A 737 4.81 8.11 32.74
C PHE A 737 4.41 8.61 31.35
N LEU A 738 4.08 7.70 30.43
CA LEU A 738 3.64 8.05 29.08
C LEU A 738 2.33 8.86 29.09
N GLN A 739 1.37 8.49 29.96
CA GLN A 739 0.11 9.23 30.08
C GLN A 739 0.35 10.66 30.62
N GLN A 740 1.14 10.83 31.68
CA GLN A 740 1.48 12.16 32.21
C GLN A 740 2.23 13.03 31.19
N PHE A 741 3.08 12.43 30.35
CA PHE A 741 3.77 13.15 29.27
C PHE A 741 2.81 13.66 28.19
N ILE A 742 1.81 12.86 27.81
CA ILE A 742 0.76 13.23 26.85
C ILE A 742 -0.13 14.34 27.43
N GLU A 743 -0.61 14.20 28.67
CA GLU A 743 -1.43 15.21 29.35
C GLU A 743 -0.68 16.56 29.46
N ARG A 744 0.62 16.52 29.76
CA ARG A 744 1.49 17.73 29.82
C ARG A 744 1.70 18.37 28.45
N ARG A 745 1.82 17.58 27.36
CA ARG A 745 1.87 18.10 25.98
C ARG A 745 0.54 18.73 25.54
N VAL A 746 -0.60 18.13 25.89
CA VAL A 746 -1.93 18.67 25.58
C VAL A 746 -2.19 19.96 26.35
N GLY A 747 -1.77 20.07 27.62
CA GLY A 747 -1.87 21.30 28.39
C GLY A 747 -1.09 22.48 27.79
N ILE A 748 0.09 22.22 27.21
CA ILE A 748 0.89 23.24 26.51
C ILE A 748 0.16 23.74 25.24
N LEU A 749 -0.62 22.89 24.57
CA LEU A 749 -1.43 23.24 23.39
C LEU A 749 -2.78 23.91 23.73
N GLN A 750 -3.07 24.15 25.02
CA GLN A 750 -4.33 24.75 25.50
C GLN A 750 -4.11 26.02 26.35
N ALA A 751 -2.87 26.53 26.42
CA ALA A 751 -2.57 27.80 27.07
C ALA A 751 -2.88 28.99 26.14
N PRO A 752 -3.48 30.10 26.64
CA PRO A 752 -3.82 31.26 25.81
C PRO A 752 -2.68 32.30 25.71
N GLY A 753 -2.39 32.73 24.48
CA GLY A 753 -1.35 33.72 24.11
C GLY A 753 -0.16 33.06 23.39
N GLU A 754 0.44 33.65 22.36
CA GLU A 754 0.30 35.00 21.80
C GLU A 754 -0.42 35.03 20.42
N GLU A 755 -0.84 36.22 19.98
CA GLU A 755 -1.48 36.43 18.67
C GLU A 755 -0.42 36.60 17.56
N LEU A 756 -0.42 35.70 16.57
CA LEU A 756 0.24 35.97 15.28
C LEU A 756 -0.63 36.95 14.49
N GLY A 757 -0.09 38.15 14.24
CA GLY A 757 -0.82 39.26 13.63
C GLY A 757 -1.32 39.01 12.20
N ASP A 758 -2.30 39.82 11.79
CA ASP A 758 -3.08 39.62 10.56
C ASP A 758 -2.23 39.45 9.29
N TYR A 759 -2.37 38.28 8.65
CA TYR A 759 -1.95 38.11 7.26
C TYR A 759 -2.99 38.76 6.34
N ALA A 760 -2.57 39.76 5.56
CA ALA A 760 -3.41 40.34 4.52
C ALA A 760 -3.77 39.27 3.46
N PRO A 761 -5.01 39.21 2.96
CA PRO A 761 -5.42 38.23 1.96
C PRO A 761 -4.72 38.51 0.62
N HIS A 762 -3.97 37.53 0.12
CA HIS A 762 -3.51 37.55 -1.26
C HIS A 762 -4.71 37.36 -2.21
N LEU A 763 -4.86 38.26 -3.18
CA LEU A 763 -5.72 37.99 -4.33
C LEU A 763 -5.11 36.86 -5.16
N TYR A 764 -5.93 35.86 -5.48
CA TYR A 764 -5.65 34.99 -6.61
C TYR A 764 -5.93 35.78 -7.89
N GLY A 765 -4.99 35.79 -8.83
CA GLY A 765 -5.21 36.33 -10.17
C GLY A 765 -6.11 35.39 -10.98
N GLU A 766 -7.06 35.94 -11.72
CA GLU A 766 -7.82 35.18 -12.72
C GLU A 766 -6.95 34.88 -13.95
N GLU A 767 -7.22 33.77 -14.62
CA GLU A 767 -6.50 33.34 -15.83
C GLU A 767 -6.90 34.19 -17.03
N ASP A 768 -6.02 35.10 -17.49
CA ASP A 768 -5.79 35.42 -18.92
C ASP A 768 -4.84 36.63 -19.10
N HIS A 769 -3.53 36.40 -19.32
CA HIS A 769 -2.75 37.00 -20.43
C HIS A 769 -1.25 36.55 -20.41
N PRO A 770 -0.51 36.63 -21.54
CA PRO A 770 0.68 35.82 -21.74
C PRO A 770 2.01 36.60 -21.80
N ASP A 771 2.62 36.93 -20.66
CA ASP A 771 4.09 37.00 -20.51
C ASP A 771 4.56 37.14 -19.05
N SER A 772 5.28 36.15 -18.50
CA SER A 772 6.24 36.35 -17.38
C SER A 772 7.03 35.07 -17.07
N SER A 773 8.35 35.10 -17.21
CA SER A 773 9.26 34.00 -16.84
C SER A 773 9.98 34.29 -15.51
N GLN A 774 9.42 33.83 -14.39
CA GLN A 774 10.12 33.78 -13.10
C GLN A 774 9.79 32.49 -12.32
N PRO A 775 10.78 31.81 -11.70
CA PRO A 775 10.55 30.66 -10.83
C PRO A 775 10.09 31.09 -9.42
N LEU A 776 9.33 30.23 -8.76
CA LEU A 776 8.94 30.40 -7.35
C LEU A 776 10.05 29.87 -6.43
N GLU A 777 10.54 30.70 -5.50
CA GLU A 777 11.49 30.26 -4.46
C GLU A 777 10.78 29.48 -3.34
N PRO A 778 11.31 28.33 -2.89
CA PRO A 778 10.78 27.59 -1.74
C PRO A 778 11.21 28.22 -0.40
N ILE A 779 10.31 28.22 0.58
CA ILE A 779 10.58 28.72 1.94
C ILE A 779 11.58 27.79 2.65
N PRO A 780 12.69 28.31 3.24
CA PRO A 780 13.63 27.48 3.98
C PRO A 780 13.08 27.07 5.34
N ILE A 781 13.07 25.76 5.61
CA ILE A 781 12.81 25.20 6.95
C ILE A 781 14.15 25.09 7.69
N GLN A 782 14.22 25.53 8.94
CA GLN A 782 15.42 25.34 9.77
C GLN A 782 15.56 23.88 10.19
N GLU A 783 16.66 23.23 9.82
CA GLU A 783 17.04 21.94 10.38
C GLU A 783 17.48 22.08 11.84
N VAL A 784 16.97 21.20 12.71
CA VAL A 784 17.38 21.12 14.12
C VAL A 784 18.26 19.86 14.27
N PRO A 785 19.54 20.00 14.68
CA PRO A 785 20.47 18.88 14.72
C PRO A 785 20.14 17.88 15.84
N PHE A 786 20.26 16.58 15.54
CA PHE A 786 20.16 15.51 16.53
C PHE A 786 21.38 15.48 17.46
N HIS A 787 21.15 15.44 18.77
CA HIS A 787 22.22 15.29 19.76
C HIS A 787 22.59 13.80 19.96
N PRO A 788 23.89 13.41 20.01
CA PRO A 788 24.29 11.99 20.04
C PRO A 788 23.83 11.20 21.28
N ASP A 789 23.59 11.88 22.40
CA ASP A 789 23.41 11.26 23.72
C ASP A 789 22.08 10.48 23.88
N MET A 790 21.16 10.62 22.92
CA MET A 790 19.84 9.97 22.93
C MET A 790 19.85 8.47 22.62
N LEU A 791 20.99 7.89 22.21
CA LEU A 791 21.04 6.51 21.69
C LEU A 791 21.26 5.40 22.74
N GLN A 792 21.51 5.72 24.02
CA GLN A 792 21.81 4.69 25.03
C GLN A 792 20.59 3.91 25.58
N TYR A 793 19.36 4.26 25.20
CA TYR A 793 18.12 3.72 25.80
C TYR A 793 17.14 3.05 24.81
N LEU A 794 17.59 2.71 23.60
CA LEU A 794 16.74 2.07 22.57
C LEU A 794 17.05 0.57 22.42
N ASP A 795 16.00 -0.26 22.43
CA ASP A 795 16.11 -1.71 22.20
C ASP A 795 16.61 -2.02 20.78
N THR A 796 17.31 -3.14 20.68
CA THR A 796 17.90 -3.77 19.50
C THR A 796 17.02 -3.76 18.24
N LYS A 797 15.68 -3.82 18.38
CA LYS A 797 14.73 -3.74 17.24
C LYS A 797 14.58 -2.36 16.60
N PHE A 798 14.93 -1.27 17.28
CA PHE A 798 14.86 0.08 16.70
C PHE A 798 16.09 0.45 15.86
N ASN A 799 17.24 -0.16 16.12
CA ASN A 799 18.48 0.09 15.36
C ASN A 799 18.36 -0.30 13.87
N THR A 800 17.44 -1.22 13.53
CA THR A 800 17.11 -1.59 12.14
C THR A 800 16.21 -0.60 11.40
N LEU A 801 15.65 0.42 12.07
CA LEU A 801 14.91 1.51 11.43
C LEU A 801 15.78 2.77 11.25
N ALA A 802 16.64 3.10 12.21
CA ALA A 802 17.60 4.20 12.09
C ALA A 802 18.57 4.01 10.90
N SER A 803 18.97 2.77 10.62
CA SER A 803 19.88 2.41 9.52
C SER A 803 19.30 2.57 8.11
N LEU A 804 18.02 2.92 7.96
CA LEU A 804 17.40 3.26 6.68
C LEU A 804 17.55 4.75 6.30
N CYS A 805 18.01 5.61 7.22
CA CYS A 805 18.02 7.07 7.04
C CYS A 805 19.43 7.70 7.01
N SER A 806 20.51 6.94 7.11
CA SER A 806 21.89 7.43 6.89
C SER A 806 22.82 6.30 6.41
N PRO A 807 23.55 6.45 5.28
CA PRO A 807 24.40 5.38 4.75
C PRO A 807 25.75 5.17 5.48
N GLU A 808 26.25 6.15 6.23
CA GLU A 808 27.68 6.25 6.57
C GLU A 808 28.09 5.82 8.00
N ILE A 809 27.59 4.69 8.50
CA ILE A 809 28.15 4.08 9.74
C ILE A 809 28.44 2.58 9.57
N LYS A 810 29.67 2.25 9.14
CA LYS A 810 30.24 0.88 9.19
C LYS A 810 31.78 0.86 9.33
N SER A 811 32.33 1.11 10.52
CA SER A 811 33.51 0.38 11.06
C SER A 811 34.01 0.91 12.41
N SER A 812 33.73 0.17 13.49
CA SER A 812 34.56 0.06 14.71
C SER A 812 34.04 -1.09 15.56
#